data_AF-A0A522AX76-F1
#
_entry.id   AF-A0A522AX76-F1
#
_cell.length_a   1.000
_cell.length_b   1.000
_cell.length_c   1.000
_cell.angle_alpha   90.00
_cell.angle_beta   90.00
_cell.angle_gamma   90.00
#
_symmetry.space_group_name_H-M   'P 1'
#
loop_
_entity.id
_entity.type
_entity.pdbx_description
1 polymer ?
#
loop_
_entity_poly.entity_id
_entity_poly.type
_entity_poly.pdbx_seq_one_letter_code
_entity_poly.pdbx_strand_id
1 'polypeptide(L)'
;MEHFRPPVTGLPQPVVARFRGEVQGDLERHVGAQQAAVLGRLSGAAAVPAGFKRPLAVQALTDPWAGLIALEHHGHHLAELAASGSERLPSLIAAMEAGMGRPADSFAPIPFPAGRTREEHAAFLLAVLEQAGHLREKALRRLSRDDRRFLFDHAAAIVEHFIPHVEGLDELTLPQAEADRRFCQLVAEQVDYAAMVAAAQVLASLADESWLRRLEEAFRGAGAPALPPPPGVTGEVLLFRETPYGLVVIGGRGPNTYDLDGRIALLIDLGGDDIYRGAIAAAGDVEHGMSVVIDLSGNDTYQASPLGLATGRLGVGLLIDRAGDDVYRLAQGSGGAGFAGLGILYDAAGNDRYVGARFTQGAAVGGLGLLLDLAGDDEYQSFGYAVGFGGPSGVGAVIDVAGDDRYQCGDKYPSNYNDVGRQPGDPRFQYECFGLGAGSGKRIYSNNPEQWSYSLAGGLGMLIDLDGNDRYRSANFSQGCGYFFGLGLKLDMNGDDEHAAARYGHAAGAHYGVGLFVDYRGDDRYTSTGPHYNGGAAWDLSVMLGIDAGQGDDVYDFRRSGGLGLADHRSWSLFIEEGGRDRYLVGDGVGGARGMGMASHDSMSGFFDLAGDDEYAIVPRSDPEGSAQRGNGRTLLDGAGGLFVDR
;
A
#
# COMPACT_ATOMS: atom_id res chain seq x y z
N MET A 1 -13.52 -5.88 -29.27
CA MET A 1 -12.50 -5.09 -29.98
C MET A 1 -11.50 -4.73 -28.91
N GLU A 2 -10.23 -5.09 -29.06
CA GLU A 2 -9.22 -4.86 -28.02
C GLU A 2 -9.03 -3.36 -27.81
N HIS A 3 -9.43 -2.85 -26.63
CA HIS A 3 -9.05 -1.53 -26.14
C HIS A 3 -7.70 -1.60 -25.41
N PHE A 4 -6.72 -2.28 -26.00
CA PHE A 4 -5.34 -2.19 -25.54
C PHE A 4 -4.84 -0.76 -25.80
N ARG A 5 -4.87 0.11 -24.77
CA ARG A 5 -4.02 1.30 -24.74
C ARG A 5 -2.56 0.82 -24.85
N PRO A 6 -1.68 1.53 -25.58
CA PRO A 6 -0.25 1.20 -25.56
C PRO A 6 0.30 1.38 -24.12
N PRO A 7 1.36 0.65 -23.73
CA PRO A 7 1.95 0.81 -22.39
C PRO A 7 2.37 2.26 -22.15
N VAL A 8 2.20 2.76 -20.92
CA VAL A 8 2.50 4.14 -20.52
C VAL A 8 3.95 4.50 -20.87
N THR A 9 4.15 5.23 -21.96
CA THR A 9 5.49 5.55 -22.45
C THR A 9 6.01 6.84 -21.85
N GLY A 10 6.97 6.72 -20.93
CA GLY A 10 7.74 7.85 -20.41
C GLY A 10 7.20 8.41 -19.10
N LEU A 11 7.14 7.56 -18.07
CA LEU A 11 6.92 7.99 -16.69
C LEU A 11 7.85 9.17 -16.32
N PRO A 12 7.37 10.13 -15.51
CA PRO A 12 8.16 11.25 -15.04
C PRO A 12 9.41 10.76 -14.29
N GLN A 13 10.45 11.58 -14.24
CA GLN A 13 11.70 11.22 -13.56
C GLN A 13 11.61 11.56 -12.07
N PRO A 14 12.13 10.72 -11.16
CA PRO A 14 12.19 10.98 -9.72
C PRO A 14 12.71 12.39 -9.37
N VAL A 15 11.97 13.10 -8.53
CA VAL A 15 12.09 14.55 -8.29
C VAL A 15 12.67 14.92 -6.92
N VAL A 16 12.59 14.06 -5.88
CA VAL A 16 13.10 14.38 -4.52
C VAL A 16 14.59 14.78 -4.57
N ALA A 17 15.38 14.08 -5.39
CA ALA A 17 16.81 14.38 -5.56
C ALA A 17 17.07 15.74 -6.26
N ARG A 18 16.20 16.14 -7.20
CA ARG A 18 16.23 17.45 -7.86
C ARG A 18 15.90 18.55 -6.86
N PHE A 19 14.72 18.47 -6.23
CA PHE A 19 14.24 19.52 -5.32
C PHE A 19 15.12 19.70 -4.09
N ARG A 20 15.75 18.64 -3.58
CA ARG A 20 16.83 18.76 -2.58
C ARG A 20 17.88 19.80 -3.03
N GLY A 21 18.35 19.70 -4.27
CA GLY A 21 19.35 20.62 -4.83
C GLY A 21 18.89 22.08 -4.87
N GLU A 22 17.58 22.30 -4.93
CA GLU A 22 16.98 23.63 -5.04
C GLU A 22 16.64 24.26 -3.68
N VAL A 23 16.17 23.46 -2.70
CA VAL A 23 15.72 23.97 -1.39
C VAL A 23 16.79 23.88 -0.30
N GLN A 24 17.77 22.96 -0.41
CA GLN A 24 18.76 22.73 0.65
C GLN A 24 19.56 24.01 0.99
N GLY A 25 19.88 24.84 0.01
CA GLY A 25 20.62 26.08 0.23
C GLY A 25 19.84 27.14 1.03
N ASP A 26 18.51 27.18 0.90
CA ASP A 26 17.65 28.06 1.68
C ASP A 26 17.42 27.50 3.09
N LEU A 27 17.21 26.19 3.22
CA LEU A 27 17.14 25.50 4.52
C LEU A 27 18.41 25.74 5.36
N GLU A 28 19.60 25.53 4.78
CA GLU A 28 20.88 25.74 5.46
C GLU A 28 21.09 27.20 5.88
N ARG A 29 20.68 28.15 5.03
CA ARG A 29 20.80 29.60 5.30
C ARG A 29 19.88 30.08 6.41
N HIS A 30 18.64 29.56 6.44
CA HIS A 30 17.56 30.14 7.23
C HIS A 30 17.18 29.35 8.49
N VAL A 31 17.20 28.01 8.43
CA VAL A 31 16.80 27.12 9.53
C VAL A 31 17.84 26.03 9.84
N GLY A 32 19.07 26.16 9.31
CA GLY A 32 20.12 25.13 9.42
C GLY A 32 20.50 24.72 10.85
N ALA A 33 20.40 25.65 11.82
CA ALA A 33 20.63 25.35 13.24
C ALA A 33 19.53 24.47 13.84
N GLN A 34 18.25 24.78 13.52
CA GLN A 34 17.09 24.00 13.92
C GLN A 34 17.10 22.62 13.23
N GLN A 35 17.41 22.57 11.93
CA GLN A 35 17.59 21.31 11.19
C GLN A 35 18.66 20.42 11.85
N ALA A 36 19.85 20.96 12.15
CA ALA A 36 20.90 20.20 12.82
C ALA A 36 20.48 19.69 14.20
N ALA A 37 19.72 20.47 14.96
CA ALA A 37 19.17 20.05 16.25
C ALA A 37 18.13 18.92 16.10
N VAL A 38 17.21 19.03 15.14
CA VAL A 38 16.19 18.02 14.81
C VAL A 38 16.83 16.72 14.37
N LEU A 39 17.78 16.73 13.43
CA LEU A 39 18.51 15.53 12.99
C LEU A 39 19.28 14.87 14.15
N GLY A 40 19.83 15.67 15.06
CA GLY A 40 20.44 15.20 16.31
C GLY A 40 19.44 14.56 17.30
N ARG A 41 18.13 14.81 17.18
CA ARG A 41 17.07 14.09 17.92
C ARG A 41 16.61 12.85 17.18
N LEU A 42 16.35 12.96 15.88
CA LEU A 42 15.85 11.86 15.05
C LEU A 42 16.87 10.72 14.94
N SER A 43 18.18 11.01 14.90
CA SER A 43 19.24 9.98 14.96
C SER A 43 19.20 9.08 16.22
N GLY A 44 18.48 9.48 17.28
CA GLY A 44 18.19 8.63 18.44
C GLY A 44 17.20 7.47 18.15
N ALA A 45 16.49 7.52 17.02
CA ALA A 45 15.47 6.56 16.60
C ALA A 45 15.94 5.09 16.64
N ALA A 46 17.20 4.81 16.30
CA ALA A 46 17.75 3.45 16.33
C ALA A 46 17.69 2.81 17.73
N ALA A 47 17.88 3.61 18.79
CA ALA A 47 17.93 3.15 20.18
C ALA A 47 16.56 3.01 20.86
N VAL A 48 15.48 3.49 20.23
CA VAL A 48 14.10 3.38 20.76
C VAL A 48 13.70 1.90 20.82
N PRO A 49 13.11 1.39 21.93
CA PRO A 49 12.62 0.02 21.99
C PRO A 49 11.38 -0.17 21.09
N ALA A 50 11.63 -0.63 19.87
CA ALA A 50 10.65 -1.13 18.91
C ALA A 50 11.33 -2.21 18.08
N GLY A 51 10.72 -3.39 18.01
CA GLY A 51 11.22 -4.54 17.26
C GLY A 51 11.10 -4.34 15.75
N PHE A 52 11.97 -5.01 14.97
CA PHE A 52 11.85 -5.17 13.51
C PHE A 52 11.85 -3.88 12.68
N LYS A 53 12.49 -2.80 13.17
CA LYS A 53 12.67 -1.55 12.40
C LYS A 53 13.29 -1.82 11.03
N ARG A 54 12.72 -1.20 10.00
CA ARG A 54 13.29 -1.26 8.64
C ARG A 54 14.57 -0.40 8.54
N PRO A 55 15.63 -0.89 7.86
CA PRO A 55 16.83 -0.09 7.62
C PRO A 55 16.51 1.25 6.94
N LEU A 56 15.61 1.25 5.95
CA LEU A 56 15.18 2.45 5.23
C LEU A 56 14.47 3.47 6.14
N ALA A 57 13.65 3.02 7.10
CA ALA A 57 13.02 3.90 8.09
C ALA A 57 14.06 4.55 9.02
N VAL A 58 15.03 3.77 9.50
CA VAL A 58 16.13 4.30 10.33
C VAL A 58 17.03 5.24 9.53
N GLN A 59 17.25 4.96 8.25
CA GLN A 59 17.98 5.83 7.33
C GLN A 59 17.25 7.17 7.14
N ALA A 60 15.97 7.17 6.78
CA ALA A 60 15.17 8.37 6.60
C ALA A 60 15.06 9.23 7.88
N LEU A 61 14.99 8.60 9.06
CA LEU A 61 15.02 9.34 10.32
C LEU A 61 16.41 9.97 10.61
N THR A 62 17.50 9.37 10.11
CA THR A 62 18.86 9.87 10.36
C THR A 62 19.33 10.88 9.30
N ASP A 63 18.95 10.64 8.04
CA ASP A 63 19.19 11.48 6.86
C ASP A 63 17.89 11.45 6.00
N PRO A 64 16.97 12.40 6.25
CA PRO A 64 15.69 12.50 5.55
C PRO A 64 15.84 12.46 4.05
N TRP A 65 16.77 13.24 3.49
CA TRP A 65 16.97 13.28 2.04
C TRP A 65 17.43 11.93 1.49
N ALA A 66 18.43 11.28 2.10
CA ALA A 66 18.89 9.99 1.58
C ALA A 66 17.83 8.88 1.69
N GLY A 67 17.01 8.88 2.75
CA GLY A 67 15.93 7.92 2.91
C GLY A 67 14.73 8.17 1.98
N LEU A 68 14.32 9.43 1.81
CA LEU A 68 13.18 9.79 0.94
C LEU A 68 13.53 9.59 -0.54
N ILE A 69 14.76 9.91 -0.98
CA ILE A 69 15.26 9.59 -2.34
C ILE A 69 15.23 8.07 -2.58
N ALA A 70 15.66 7.26 -1.60
CA ALA A 70 15.63 5.81 -1.73
C ALA A 70 14.21 5.23 -1.75
N LEU A 71 13.26 5.87 -1.05
CA LEU A 71 11.84 5.50 -1.05
C LEU A 71 11.16 5.85 -2.38
N GLU A 72 11.40 7.04 -2.91
CA GLU A 72 10.94 7.49 -4.23
C GLU A 72 11.43 6.56 -5.35
N HIS A 73 12.76 6.36 -5.44
CA HIS A 73 13.34 5.47 -6.45
C HIS A 73 12.84 4.02 -6.32
N HIS A 74 12.49 3.56 -5.11
CA HIS A 74 11.91 2.23 -4.95
C HIS A 74 10.51 2.16 -5.57
N GLY A 75 9.60 3.09 -5.23
CA GLY A 75 8.25 3.12 -5.79
C GLY A 75 8.25 3.37 -7.30
N HIS A 76 9.07 4.30 -7.78
CA HIS A 76 9.23 4.58 -9.20
C HIS A 76 9.68 3.35 -9.99
N HIS A 77 10.62 2.56 -9.45
CA HIS A 77 11.02 1.30 -10.07
C HIS A 77 9.89 0.24 -10.10
N LEU A 78 8.98 0.24 -9.12
CA LEU A 78 7.79 -0.60 -9.17
C LEU A 78 6.82 -0.15 -10.28
N ALA A 79 6.64 1.17 -10.45
CA ALA A 79 5.85 1.74 -11.55
C ALA A 79 6.41 1.33 -12.93
N GLU A 80 7.73 1.45 -13.15
CA GLU A 80 8.38 1.01 -14.39
C GLU A 80 8.13 -0.48 -14.69
N LEU A 81 8.10 -1.32 -13.67
CA LEU A 81 7.84 -2.75 -13.78
C LEU A 81 6.35 -3.05 -14.05
N ALA A 82 5.43 -2.30 -13.45
CA ALA A 82 3.98 -2.43 -13.68
C ALA A 82 3.60 -1.99 -15.11
N ALA A 83 4.04 -0.80 -15.54
CA ALA A 83 3.84 -0.27 -16.90
C ALA A 83 4.40 -1.16 -18.02
N SER A 84 5.31 -2.08 -17.67
CA SER A 84 5.93 -3.03 -18.59
C SER A 84 5.10 -4.31 -18.82
N GLY A 85 3.93 -4.45 -18.20
CA GLY A 85 2.96 -5.52 -18.44
C GLY A 85 3.21 -6.87 -17.75
N SER A 86 2.30 -7.81 -17.99
CA SER A 86 2.17 -9.11 -17.27
C SER A 86 3.46 -9.94 -17.16
N GLU A 87 4.30 -9.96 -18.20
CA GLU A 87 5.60 -10.65 -18.21
C GLU A 87 6.54 -10.19 -17.08
N ARG A 88 6.30 -9.02 -16.48
CA ARG A 88 7.09 -8.46 -15.38
C ARG A 88 6.54 -8.75 -13.98
N LEU A 89 5.38 -9.37 -13.81
CA LEU A 89 4.84 -9.70 -12.48
C LEU A 89 5.86 -10.47 -11.60
N PRO A 90 6.61 -11.48 -12.09
CA PRO A 90 7.69 -12.12 -11.31
C PRO A 90 8.84 -11.18 -10.93
N SER A 91 9.11 -10.13 -11.72
CA SER A 91 10.13 -9.11 -11.42
C SER A 91 9.64 -8.12 -10.38
N LEU A 92 8.38 -7.69 -10.48
CA LEU A 92 7.71 -6.78 -9.54
C LEU A 92 7.67 -7.35 -8.12
N ILE A 93 7.25 -8.62 -7.98
CA ILE A 93 7.24 -9.34 -6.69
C ILE A 93 8.63 -9.36 -6.04
N ALA A 94 9.70 -9.56 -6.84
CA ALA A 94 11.07 -9.54 -6.33
C ALA A 94 11.56 -8.13 -5.95
N ALA A 95 11.16 -7.11 -6.71
CA ALA A 95 11.49 -5.71 -6.43
C ALA A 95 10.87 -5.22 -5.12
N MET A 96 9.58 -5.54 -4.87
CA MET A 96 8.90 -5.21 -3.61
C MET A 96 9.62 -5.77 -2.37
N GLU A 97 10.08 -7.03 -2.43
CA GLU A 97 10.82 -7.65 -1.32
C GLU A 97 12.27 -7.16 -1.21
N ALA A 98 12.90 -6.76 -2.31
CA ALA A 98 14.18 -6.07 -2.29
C ALA A 98 14.10 -4.74 -1.53
N GLY A 99 13.00 -3.99 -1.64
CA GLY A 99 12.71 -2.80 -0.82
C GLY A 99 12.67 -3.08 0.68
N MET A 100 12.38 -4.33 1.07
CA MET A 100 12.37 -4.77 2.47
C MET A 100 13.75 -5.24 2.97
N GLY A 101 14.78 -5.13 2.12
CA GLY A 101 16.13 -5.64 2.37
C GLY A 101 16.26 -7.14 2.20
N ARG A 102 15.31 -7.80 1.51
CA ARG A 102 15.23 -9.26 1.34
C ARG A 102 15.35 -9.62 -0.15
N PRO A 103 16.57 -9.82 -0.70
CA PRO A 103 16.72 -10.21 -2.10
C PRO A 103 16.13 -11.60 -2.35
N ALA A 104 15.48 -11.77 -3.50
CA ALA A 104 14.93 -13.04 -3.95
C ALA A 104 16.03 -14.08 -4.26
N ASP A 105 15.72 -15.37 -4.09
CA ASP A 105 16.55 -16.43 -4.67
C ASP A 105 16.37 -16.47 -6.19
N SER A 106 17.42 -16.86 -6.91
CA SER A 106 17.30 -17.23 -8.32
C SER A 106 16.41 -18.48 -8.46
N PHE A 107 15.35 -18.37 -9.28
CA PHE A 107 14.57 -19.50 -9.75
C PHE A 107 14.75 -19.66 -11.26
N ALA A 108 14.56 -20.88 -11.77
CA ALA A 108 14.44 -21.15 -13.19
C ALA A 108 12.97 -21.50 -13.47
N PRO A 109 12.23 -20.73 -14.30
CA PRO A 109 10.85 -21.08 -14.65
C PRO A 109 10.81 -22.41 -15.39
N ILE A 110 9.73 -23.17 -15.19
CA ILE A 110 9.43 -24.33 -16.03
C ILE A 110 9.20 -23.82 -17.47
N PRO A 111 9.87 -24.36 -18.50
CA PRO A 111 9.61 -23.95 -19.88
C PRO A 111 8.15 -24.24 -20.27
N PHE A 112 7.47 -23.25 -20.85
CA PHE A 112 6.11 -23.43 -21.36
C PHE A 112 6.03 -24.58 -22.38
N PRO A 113 4.93 -25.34 -22.41
CA PRO A 113 4.74 -26.40 -23.39
C PRO A 113 4.74 -25.84 -24.82
N ALA A 114 5.50 -26.51 -25.70
CA ALA A 114 5.57 -26.19 -27.13
C ALA A 114 4.47 -26.88 -27.96
N GLY A 115 3.84 -27.93 -27.40
CA GLY A 115 2.70 -28.62 -28.00
C GLY A 115 1.38 -27.89 -27.79
N ARG A 116 0.27 -28.57 -28.14
CA ARG A 116 -1.11 -28.04 -28.05
C ARG A 116 -2.08 -29.03 -27.42
N THR A 117 -1.60 -30.08 -26.75
CA THR A 117 -2.47 -31.08 -26.13
C THR A 117 -2.80 -30.72 -24.69
N ARG A 118 -4.03 -31.05 -24.26
CA ARG A 118 -4.50 -30.81 -22.88
C ARG A 118 -3.61 -31.52 -21.86
N GLU A 119 -3.07 -32.67 -22.24
CA GLU A 119 -2.17 -33.49 -21.43
C GLU A 119 -0.80 -32.83 -21.21
N GLU A 120 -0.24 -32.15 -22.21
CA GLU A 120 1.00 -31.36 -22.09
C GLU A 120 0.80 -30.15 -21.16
N HIS A 121 -0.31 -29.41 -21.33
CA HIS A 121 -0.64 -28.29 -20.46
C HIS A 121 -0.90 -28.74 -19.01
N ALA A 122 -1.66 -29.82 -18.80
CA ALA A 122 -1.89 -30.38 -17.47
C ALA A 122 -0.60 -30.90 -16.80
N ALA A 123 0.35 -31.44 -17.57
CA ALA A 123 1.66 -31.83 -17.05
C ALA A 123 2.53 -30.61 -16.66
N PHE A 124 2.50 -29.54 -17.47
CA PHE A 124 3.17 -28.28 -17.16
C PHE A 124 2.64 -27.66 -15.85
N LEU A 125 1.31 -27.56 -15.69
CA LEU A 125 0.67 -27.03 -14.49
C LEU A 125 1.09 -27.78 -13.22
N LEU A 126 1.14 -29.12 -13.28
CA LEU A 126 1.60 -29.94 -12.17
C LEU A 126 3.09 -29.71 -11.84
N ALA A 127 3.95 -29.53 -12.83
CA ALA A 127 5.37 -29.23 -12.63
C ALA A 127 5.60 -27.84 -11.99
N VAL A 128 4.79 -26.84 -12.36
CA VAL A 128 4.79 -25.50 -11.74
C VAL A 128 4.38 -25.57 -10.27
N LEU A 129 3.27 -26.27 -9.96
CA LEU A 129 2.80 -26.48 -8.58
C LEU A 129 3.83 -27.27 -7.75
N GLU A 130 4.46 -28.31 -8.32
CA GLU A 130 5.52 -29.08 -7.66
C GLU A 130 6.75 -28.22 -7.33
N GLN A 131 7.21 -27.39 -8.28
CA GLN A 131 8.35 -26.50 -8.06
C GLN A 131 8.04 -25.44 -6.98
N ALA A 132 6.87 -24.79 -7.05
CA ALA A 132 6.44 -23.82 -6.05
C ALA A 132 6.32 -24.48 -4.65
N GLY A 133 5.78 -25.70 -4.58
CA GLY A 133 5.64 -26.46 -3.34
C GLY A 133 6.98 -26.80 -2.69
N HIS A 134 7.97 -27.21 -3.49
CA HIS A 134 9.34 -27.44 -2.99
C HIS A 134 10.01 -26.15 -2.51
N LEU A 135 9.78 -25.02 -3.17
CA LEU A 135 10.29 -23.71 -2.75
C LEU A 135 9.62 -23.22 -1.46
N ARG A 136 8.31 -23.42 -1.30
CA ARG A 136 7.60 -23.16 -0.04
C ARG A 136 8.12 -24.03 1.10
N GLU A 137 8.33 -25.34 0.90
CA GLU A 137 8.87 -26.19 1.96
C GLU A 137 10.32 -25.83 2.31
N LYS A 138 11.13 -25.36 1.34
CA LYS A 138 12.42 -24.73 1.60
C LYS A 138 12.25 -23.46 2.46
N ALA A 139 11.27 -22.61 2.16
CA ALA A 139 10.99 -21.38 2.91
C ALA A 139 10.65 -21.66 4.38
N LEU A 140 9.92 -22.75 4.64
CA LEU A 140 9.38 -23.11 5.96
C LEU A 140 10.20 -24.18 6.70
N ARG A 141 11.39 -24.57 6.21
CA ARG A 141 12.20 -25.68 6.74
C ARG A 141 12.75 -25.51 8.15
N ARG A 142 12.80 -24.28 8.67
CA ARG A 142 13.30 -23.97 10.03
C ARG A 142 12.19 -23.92 11.08
N LEU A 143 10.92 -23.81 10.66
CA LEU A 143 9.77 -23.73 11.55
C LEU A 143 9.36 -25.13 12.02
N SER A 144 9.05 -25.27 13.30
CA SER A 144 8.37 -26.47 13.80
C SER A 144 6.92 -26.52 13.29
N ARG A 145 6.25 -27.67 13.40
CA ARG A 145 4.82 -27.79 13.07
C ARG A 145 3.95 -26.83 13.89
N ASP A 146 4.30 -26.62 15.15
CA ASP A 146 3.57 -25.73 16.05
C ASP A 146 3.82 -24.25 15.72
N ASP A 147 5.03 -23.90 15.25
CA ASP A 147 5.31 -22.54 14.75
C ASP A 147 4.60 -22.27 13.41
N ARG A 148 4.56 -23.25 12.50
CA ARG A 148 3.78 -23.15 11.25
C ARG A 148 2.30 -22.93 11.57
N ARG A 149 1.72 -23.77 12.45
CA ARG A 149 0.33 -23.64 12.91
C ARG A 149 0.06 -22.27 13.53
N PHE A 150 0.93 -21.83 14.45
CA PHE A 150 0.82 -20.53 15.10
C PHE A 150 0.83 -19.37 14.09
N LEU A 151 1.77 -19.32 13.15
CA LEU A 151 1.82 -18.27 12.12
C LEU A 151 0.56 -18.25 11.24
N PHE A 152 0.04 -19.43 10.90
CA PHE A 152 -1.15 -19.58 10.07
C PHE A 152 -2.45 -19.18 10.79
N ASP A 153 -2.59 -19.49 12.07
CA ASP A 153 -3.79 -19.19 12.84
C ASP A 153 -3.77 -17.72 13.35
N HIS A 154 -2.61 -17.20 13.75
CA HIS A 154 -2.45 -15.84 14.30
C HIS A 154 -2.76 -14.72 13.30
N ALA A 155 -2.74 -15.00 11.99
CA ALA A 155 -3.16 -14.05 10.95
C ALA A 155 -4.59 -13.52 11.17
N ALA A 156 -5.51 -14.38 11.63
CA ALA A 156 -6.88 -13.96 11.94
C ALA A 156 -6.93 -12.98 13.12
N ALA A 157 -6.18 -13.24 14.18
CA ALA A 157 -6.09 -12.37 15.36
C ALA A 157 -5.47 -11.00 15.01
N ILE A 158 -4.47 -10.95 14.12
CA ILE A 158 -3.93 -9.68 13.60
C ILE A 158 -5.04 -8.89 12.89
N VAL A 159 -5.74 -9.51 11.96
CA VAL A 159 -6.78 -8.85 11.15
C VAL A 159 -7.96 -8.35 12.00
N GLU A 160 -8.34 -9.09 13.05
CA GLU A 160 -9.44 -8.73 13.94
C GLU A 160 -9.06 -7.69 15.01
N HIS A 161 -7.84 -7.74 15.54
CA HIS A 161 -7.45 -7.00 16.75
C HIS A 161 -6.30 -6.00 16.56
N PHE A 162 -5.76 -5.81 15.35
CA PHE A 162 -4.71 -4.81 15.14
C PHE A 162 -5.24 -3.38 15.37
N ILE A 163 -4.54 -2.70 16.27
CA ILE A 163 -4.63 -1.27 16.50
C ILE A 163 -3.19 -0.71 16.57
N PRO A 164 -2.93 0.47 15.99
CA PRO A 164 -1.59 1.05 15.89
C PRO A 164 -1.10 1.62 17.23
N HIS A 165 -1.99 1.84 18.19
CA HIS A 165 -1.70 2.38 19.52
C HIS A 165 -2.35 1.51 20.61
N VAL A 166 -1.59 1.19 21.66
CA VAL A 166 -2.09 0.51 22.87
C VAL A 166 -1.62 1.29 24.10
N GLU A 167 -2.56 1.70 24.96
CA GLU A 167 -2.27 2.34 26.24
C GLU A 167 -1.99 1.28 27.33
N GLY A 168 -0.73 1.20 27.77
CA GLY A 168 -0.27 0.18 28.72
C GLY A 168 -0.31 -1.24 28.15
N LEU A 169 0.02 -2.21 29.02
CA LEU A 169 -0.34 -3.61 28.87
C LEU A 169 -0.83 -4.14 30.22
N ASP A 170 -1.93 -4.87 30.19
CA ASP A 170 -2.59 -5.53 31.32
C ASP A 170 -2.73 -7.04 31.07
N GLU A 171 -3.41 -7.75 31.97
CA GLU A 171 -3.60 -9.22 31.87
C GLU A 171 -4.37 -9.66 30.61
N LEU A 172 -5.12 -8.75 29.96
CA LEU A 172 -5.90 -9.04 28.75
C LEU A 172 -5.13 -8.73 27.46
N THR A 173 -4.33 -7.66 27.47
CA THR A 173 -3.64 -7.14 26.27
C THR A 173 -2.20 -7.65 26.13
N LEU A 174 -1.53 -8.02 27.23
CA LEU A 174 -0.17 -8.56 27.20
C LEU A 174 -0.04 -9.85 26.36
N PRO A 175 -0.94 -10.85 26.44
CA PRO A 175 -0.81 -12.08 25.65
C PRO A 175 -0.88 -11.83 24.14
N GLN A 176 -1.70 -10.88 23.69
CA GLN A 176 -1.76 -10.49 22.28
C GLN A 176 -0.47 -9.79 21.83
N ALA A 177 0.09 -8.89 22.67
CA ALA A 177 1.35 -8.22 22.37
C ALA A 177 2.55 -9.20 22.32
N GLU A 178 2.54 -10.22 23.18
CA GLU A 178 3.47 -11.35 23.13
C GLU A 178 3.34 -12.17 21.84
N ALA A 179 2.12 -12.49 21.44
CA ALA A 179 1.84 -13.24 20.22
C ALA A 179 2.22 -12.44 18.95
N ASP A 180 1.85 -11.17 18.84
CA ASP A 180 2.22 -10.30 17.71
C ASP A 180 3.75 -10.16 17.57
N ARG A 181 4.45 -10.04 18.71
CA ARG A 181 5.91 -10.01 18.72
C ARG A 181 6.53 -11.34 18.31
N ARG A 182 6.00 -12.47 18.80
CA ARG A 182 6.45 -13.82 18.39
C ARG A 182 6.20 -14.06 16.90
N PHE A 183 5.07 -13.61 16.35
CA PHE A 183 4.76 -13.69 14.93
C PHE A 183 5.83 -12.97 14.11
N CYS A 184 6.09 -11.69 14.40
CA CYS A 184 7.13 -10.92 13.73
C CYS A 184 8.53 -11.55 13.90
N GLN A 185 8.84 -12.12 15.06
CA GLN A 185 10.11 -12.80 15.31
C GLN A 185 10.30 -14.03 14.43
N LEU A 186 9.32 -14.94 14.39
CA LEU A 186 9.38 -16.14 13.56
C LEU A 186 9.45 -15.80 12.06
N VAL A 187 8.71 -14.78 11.63
CA VAL A 187 8.77 -14.22 10.27
C VAL A 187 10.17 -13.70 9.93
N ALA A 188 10.80 -12.96 10.82
CA ALA A 188 12.12 -12.36 10.58
C ALA A 188 13.30 -13.35 10.69
N GLU A 189 13.21 -14.34 11.58
CA GLU A 189 14.33 -15.22 11.93
C GLU A 189 14.27 -16.61 11.27
N GLN A 190 13.06 -17.13 11.01
CA GLN A 190 12.85 -18.53 10.63
C GLN A 190 12.26 -18.74 9.22
N VAL A 191 11.52 -17.77 8.67
CA VAL A 191 11.02 -17.85 7.28
C VAL A 191 12.13 -17.45 6.31
N ASP A 192 12.50 -18.36 5.41
CA ASP A 192 13.45 -18.11 4.33
C ASP A 192 12.70 -17.44 3.16
N TYR A 193 12.57 -16.11 3.26
CA TYR A 193 11.79 -15.27 2.32
C TYR A 193 12.31 -15.33 0.89
N ALA A 194 13.62 -15.50 0.68
CA ALA A 194 14.19 -15.64 -0.66
C ALA A 194 13.56 -16.84 -1.40
N ALA A 195 13.36 -17.96 -0.69
CA ALA A 195 12.67 -19.13 -1.21
C ALA A 195 11.14 -18.95 -1.34
N MET A 196 10.50 -18.19 -0.44
CA MET A 196 9.06 -17.91 -0.52
C MET A 196 8.73 -17.01 -1.72
N VAL A 197 9.56 -15.99 -1.97
CA VAL A 197 9.47 -15.13 -3.17
C VAL A 197 9.65 -15.96 -4.43
N ALA A 198 10.67 -16.82 -4.49
CA ALA A 198 10.88 -17.72 -5.62
C ALA A 198 9.65 -18.63 -5.88
N ALA A 199 8.94 -19.09 -4.84
CA ALA A 199 7.69 -19.85 -5.00
C ALA A 199 6.59 -18.98 -5.64
N ALA A 200 6.43 -17.74 -5.20
CA ALA A 200 5.47 -16.79 -5.78
C ALA A 200 5.81 -16.44 -7.24
N GLN A 201 7.09 -16.25 -7.56
CA GLN A 201 7.54 -15.98 -8.94
C GLN A 201 7.30 -17.15 -9.90
N VAL A 202 7.43 -18.40 -9.42
CA VAL A 202 7.07 -19.60 -10.19
C VAL A 202 5.57 -19.61 -10.50
N LEU A 203 4.71 -19.31 -9.52
CA LEU A 203 3.26 -19.25 -9.74
C LEU A 203 2.86 -18.06 -10.65
N ALA A 204 3.47 -16.89 -10.45
CA ALA A 204 3.24 -15.69 -11.26
C ALA A 204 3.64 -15.85 -12.74
N SER A 205 4.48 -16.85 -13.09
CA SER A 205 4.78 -17.19 -14.49
C SER A 205 3.56 -17.74 -15.26
N LEU A 206 2.47 -18.09 -14.56
CA LEU A 206 1.20 -18.47 -15.17
C LEU A 206 0.45 -17.27 -15.78
N ALA A 207 0.86 -16.02 -15.52
CA ALA A 207 0.28 -14.83 -16.13
C ALA A 207 0.71 -14.60 -17.61
N ASP A 208 1.53 -15.48 -18.20
CA ASP A 208 1.99 -15.37 -19.59
C ASP A 208 0.84 -15.50 -20.60
N GLU A 209 0.46 -14.37 -21.19
CA GLU A 209 -0.66 -14.26 -22.14
C GLU A 209 -0.51 -15.15 -23.37
N SER A 210 0.73 -15.39 -23.79
CA SER A 210 1.02 -16.22 -24.94
C SER A 210 0.75 -17.69 -24.63
N TRP A 211 1.01 -18.14 -23.40
CA TRP A 211 0.71 -19.48 -22.90
C TRP A 211 -0.77 -19.63 -22.55
N LEU A 212 -1.40 -18.64 -21.91
CA LEU A 212 -2.85 -18.66 -21.60
C LEU A 212 -3.68 -18.82 -22.88
N ARG A 213 -3.36 -18.10 -23.96
CA ARG A 213 -4.00 -18.30 -25.28
C ARG A 213 -3.78 -19.71 -25.84
N ARG A 214 -2.61 -20.32 -25.64
CA ARG A 214 -2.34 -21.72 -26.06
C ARG A 214 -3.13 -22.73 -25.22
N LEU A 215 -3.31 -22.45 -23.92
CA LEU A 215 -4.12 -23.26 -23.01
C LEU A 215 -5.60 -23.23 -23.45
N GLU A 216 -6.16 -22.04 -23.66
CA GLU A 216 -7.52 -21.84 -24.15
C GLU A 216 -7.74 -22.57 -25.50
N GLU A 217 -6.81 -22.45 -26.45
CA GLU A 217 -6.85 -23.21 -27.71
C GLU A 217 -6.82 -24.73 -27.51
N ALA A 218 -6.02 -25.25 -26.56
CA ALA A 218 -5.91 -26.68 -26.29
C ALA A 218 -7.19 -27.28 -25.66
N PHE A 219 -7.95 -26.47 -24.92
CA PHE A 219 -9.21 -26.87 -24.31
C PHE A 219 -10.46 -26.53 -25.13
N ARG A 220 -10.33 -25.74 -26.21
CA ARG A 220 -11.42 -25.39 -27.12
C ARG A 220 -12.13 -26.62 -27.70
N GLY A 221 -13.42 -26.76 -27.38
CA GLY A 221 -14.24 -27.90 -27.83
C GLY A 221 -13.94 -29.22 -27.11
N ALA A 222 -13.24 -29.18 -25.97
CA ALA A 222 -13.20 -30.31 -25.05
C ALA A 222 -14.61 -30.63 -24.56
N GLY A 223 -14.99 -31.91 -24.61
CA GLY A 223 -16.19 -32.37 -23.90
C GLY A 223 -15.92 -32.50 -22.40
N ALA A 224 -16.94 -32.26 -21.59
CA ALA A 224 -16.89 -32.43 -20.14
C ALA A 224 -16.38 -33.83 -19.72
N PRO A 225 -15.67 -33.96 -18.58
CA PRO A 225 -15.29 -35.24 -18.01
C PRO A 225 -16.48 -36.20 -17.83
N ALA A 226 -16.20 -37.50 -17.84
CA ALA A 226 -17.21 -38.53 -17.60
C ALA A 226 -17.70 -38.62 -16.14
N LEU A 227 -17.09 -37.83 -15.24
CA LEU A 227 -17.44 -37.71 -13.83
C LEU A 227 -18.17 -36.37 -13.61
N PRO A 228 -19.10 -36.29 -12.64
CA PRO A 228 -19.72 -35.01 -12.27
C PRO A 228 -18.66 -34.00 -11.79
N PRO A 229 -18.94 -32.69 -11.87
CA PRO A 229 -18.12 -31.64 -11.28
C PRO A 229 -17.77 -31.92 -9.80
N PRO A 230 -16.61 -31.46 -9.31
CA PRO A 230 -16.25 -31.57 -7.91
C PRO A 230 -17.22 -30.78 -7.01
N PRO A 231 -17.37 -31.16 -5.72
CA PRO A 231 -18.25 -30.45 -4.79
C PRO A 231 -17.91 -28.95 -4.71
N GLY A 232 -18.95 -28.10 -4.72
CA GLY A 232 -18.80 -26.64 -4.76
C GLY A 232 -18.65 -26.05 -6.16
N VAL A 233 -18.45 -26.86 -7.19
CA VAL A 233 -18.34 -26.39 -8.58
C VAL A 233 -19.61 -26.72 -9.38
N THR A 234 -20.14 -25.73 -10.09
CA THR A 234 -21.28 -25.89 -11.00
C THR A 234 -20.99 -25.24 -12.35
N GLY A 235 -21.71 -25.68 -13.39
CA GLY A 235 -21.53 -25.23 -14.77
C GLY A 235 -20.68 -26.22 -15.59
N GLU A 236 -19.94 -25.72 -16.59
CA GLU A 236 -19.07 -26.54 -17.44
C GLU A 236 -17.67 -26.68 -16.81
N VAL A 237 -17.23 -27.92 -16.62
CA VAL A 237 -15.87 -28.25 -16.18
C VAL A 237 -15.23 -29.08 -17.28
N LEU A 238 -14.01 -28.74 -17.69
CA LEU A 238 -13.29 -29.41 -18.77
C LEU A 238 -12.20 -30.36 -18.26
N LEU A 239 -11.65 -30.09 -17.08
CA LEU A 239 -10.71 -30.97 -16.37
C LEU A 239 -10.83 -30.78 -14.86
N PHE A 240 -10.71 -31.86 -14.11
CA PHE A 240 -10.35 -31.77 -12.70
C PHE A 240 -9.44 -32.92 -12.29
N ARG A 241 -8.53 -32.69 -11.34
CA ARG A 241 -7.57 -33.68 -10.85
C ARG A 241 -7.18 -33.39 -9.41
N GLU A 242 -7.34 -34.37 -8.52
CA GLU A 242 -6.76 -34.36 -7.18
C GLU A 242 -5.23 -34.54 -7.25
N THR A 243 -4.50 -33.76 -6.45
CA THR A 243 -3.02 -33.77 -6.40
C THR A 243 -2.53 -33.69 -4.94
N PRO A 244 -1.25 -33.99 -4.67
CA PRO A 244 -0.65 -33.75 -3.34
C PRO A 244 -0.70 -32.29 -2.86
N TYR A 245 -0.90 -31.33 -3.77
CA TYR A 245 -0.96 -29.90 -3.47
C TYR A 245 -2.40 -29.38 -3.28
N GLY A 246 -3.40 -30.19 -3.64
CA GLY A 246 -4.82 -29.82 -3.69
C GLY A 246 -5.46 -30.15 -5.04
N LEU A 247 -6.73 -29.76 -5.20
CA LEU A 247 -7.49 -29.94 -6.43
C LEU A 247 -7.01 -28.96 -7.51
N VAL A 248 -6.83 -29.48 -8.72
CA VAL A 248 -6.66 -28.69 -9.95
C VAL A 248 -7.96 -28.76 -10.75
N VAL A 249 -8.48 -27.62 -11.20
CA VAL A 249 -9.71 -27.50 -11.99
C VAL A 249 -9.47 -26.63 -13.22
N ILE A 250 -10.08 -26.99 -14.36
CA ILE A 250 -10.22 -26.12 -15.52
C ILE A 250 -11.71 -26.02 -15.85
N GLY A 251 -12.22 -24.80 -15.78
CA GLY A 251 -13.59 -24.39 -16.08
C GLY A 251 -13.91 -24.36 -17.56
N GLY A 252 -15.08 -23.81 -17.88
CA GLY A 252 -15.72 -23.87 -19.20
C GLY A 252 -15.62 -22.55 -19.95
N ARG A 253 -16.60 -22.29 -20.82
CA ARG A 253 -16.83 -20.95 -21.40
C ARG A 253 -18.25 -20.42 -21.13
N GLY A 254 -18.88 -20.91 -20.06
CA GLY A 254 -20.25 -20.61 -19.70
C GLY A 254 -20.34 -20.39 -18.20
N PRO A 255 -21.40 -19.74 -17.73
CA PRO A 255 -21.50 -19.27 -16.35
C PRO A 255 -21.40 -20.44 -15.37
N ASN A 256 -20.37 -20.37 -14.55
CA ASN A 256 -20.01 -21.32 -13.53
C ASN A 256 -20.26 -20.72 -12.13
N THR A 257 -20.08 -21.55 -11.11
CA THR A 257 -20.06 -21.08 -9.71
C THR A 257 -19.09 -21.94 -8.94
N TYR A 258 -18.28 -21.27 -8.13
CA TYR A 258 -17.11 -21.81 -7.47
C TYR A 258 -17.16 -21.53 -5.97
N ASP A 259 -17.73 -22.43 -5.19
CA ASP A 259 -17.68 -22.38 -3.72
C ASP A 259 -16.39 -23.06 -3.22
N LEU A 260 -15.31 -22.27 -3.06
CA LEU A 260 -13.92 -22.72 -2.91
C LEU A 260 -13.47 -22.93 -1.45
N ASP A 261 -14.34 -23.41 -0.56
CA ASP A 261 -13.97 -23.75 0.83
C ASP A 261 -13.11 -25.03 0.95
N GLY A 262 -12.76 -25.66 -0.18
CA GLY A 262 -11.91 -26.84 -0.28
C GLY A 262 -10.42 -26.54 -0.41
N ARG A 263 -9.60 -27.60 -0.56
CA ARG A 263 -8.17 -27.47 -0.84
C ARG A 263 -7.94 -27.28 -2.35
N ILE A 264 -8.04 -26.05 -2.82
CA ILE A 264 -7.85 -25.69 -4.24
C ILE A 264 -6.40 -25.27 -4.47
N ALA A 265 -5.65 -26.04 -5.27
CA ALA A 265 -4.27 -25.70 -5.65
C ALA A 265 -4.24 -24.76 -6.85
N LEU A 266 -5.10 -25.01 -7.84
CA LEU A 266 -5.21 -24.23 -9.07
C LEU A 266 -6.63 -24.35 -9.63
N LEU A 267 -7.24 -23.21 -9.93
CA LEU A 267 -8.42 -23.09 -10.76
C LEU A 267 -8.06 -22.21 -11.97
N ILE A 268 -8.49 -22.61 -13.16
CA ILE A 268 -8.45 -21.77 -14.37
C ILE A 268 -9.82 -21.83 -15.02
N ASP A 269 -10.58 -20.74 -15.05
CA ASP A 269 -11.75 -20.67 -15.94
C ASP A 269 -11.32 -20.19 -17.35
N LEU A 270 -12.09 -20.53 -18.38
CA LEU A 270 -11.86 -20.04 -19.75
C LEU A 270 -12.91 -19.01 -20.17
N GLY A 271 -13.83 -18.64 -19.27
CA GLY A 271 -14.60 -17.41 -19.26
C GLY A 271 -16.12 -17.59 -19.15
N GLY A 272 -16.82 -16.48 -18.90
CA GLY A 272 -18.26 -16.42 -18.67
C GLY A 272 -18.54 -15.68 -17.37
N ASP A 273 -19.75 -15.14 -17.21
CA ASP A 273 -20.11 -14.32 -16.04
C ASP A 273 -20.26 -15.21 -14.78
N ASP A 274 -19.20 -15.28 -13.98
CA ASP A 274 -18.97 -16.29 -12.95
C ASP A 274 -19.16 -15.77 -11.52
N ILE A 275 -19.33 -16.72 -10.57
CA ILE A 275 -19.40 -16.39 -9.14
C ILE A 275 -18.45 -17.27 -8.33
N TYR A 276 -17.41 -16.62 -7.80
CA TYR A 276 -16.43 -17.22 -6.91
C TYR A 276 -16.77 -16.92 -5.45
N ARG A 277 -16.67 -17.90 -4.55
CA ARG A 277 -16.92 -17.75 -3.11
C ARG A 277 -15.92 -18.50 -2.25
N GLY A 278 -15.78 -18.08 -0.99
CA GLY A 278 -14.99 -18.81 0.00
C GLY A 278 -13.51 -18.44 -0.04
N ALA A 279 -12.61 -19.44 -0.06
CA ALA A 279 -11.16 -19.25 -0.10
C ALA A 279 -10.61 -19.17 -1.54
N ILE A 280 -10.93 -18.06 -2.21
CA ILE A 280 -10.53 -17.75 -3.58
C ILE A 280 -9.03 -17.44 -3.61
N ALA A 281 -8.22 -18.24 -4.32
CA ALA A 281 -6.75 -18.06 -4.37
C ALA A 281 -6.12 -17.86 -2.97
N ALA A 282 -6.58 -18.64 -1.98
CA ALA A 282 -6.15 -18.53 -0.59
C ALA A 282 -5.87 -19.90 0.03
N ALA A 283 -4.96 -19.93 1.01
CA ALA A 283 -4.53 -21.17 1.64
C ALA A 283 -5.63 -21.82 2.51
N GLY A 284 -6.15 -22.96 2.06
CA GLY A 284 -7.18 -23.73 2.77
C GLY A 284 -6.70 -24.33 4.10
N ASP A 285 -5.43 -24.73 4.20
CA ASP A 285 -4.79 -25.12 5.47
C ASP A 285 -3.27 -24.87 5.47
N VAL A 286 -2.62 -25.07 6.62
CA VAL A 286 -1.19 -24.77 6.83
C VAL A 286 -0.23 -25.65 6.02
N GLU A 287 -0.66 -26.83 5.59
CA GLU A 287 0.18 -27.72 4.76
C GLU A 287 -0.03 -27.37 3.27
N HIS A 288 -1.26 -27.05 2.88
CA HIS A 288 -1.65 -26.63 1.52
C HIS A 288 -1.65 -25.09 1.40
N GLY A 289 -0.50 -24.49 1.70
CA GLY A 289 -0.32 -23.03 1.71
C GLY A 289 -0.17 -22.37 0.34
N MET A 290 -0.65 -22.99 -0.74
CA MET A 290 -0.58 -22.42 -2.09
C MET A 290 -1.93 -22.57 -2.78
N SER A 291 -2.42 -21.50 -3.38
CA SER A 291 -3.64 -21.53 -4.17
C SER A 291 -3.57 -20.46 -5.26
N VAL A 292 -3.93 -20.85 -6.49
CA VAL A 292 -3.99 -19.97 -7.65
C VAL A 292 -5.39 -20.03 -8.26
N VAL A 293 -5.94 -18.89 -8.63
CA VAL A 293 -7.14 -18.78 -9.49
C VAL A 293 -6.75 -17.92 -10.69
N ILE A 294 -7.17 -18.34 -11.88
CA ILE A 294 -6.97 -17.59 -13.13
C ILE A 294 -8.33 -17.50 -13.84
N ASP A 295 -8.86 -16.32 -14.04
CA ASP A 295 -9.91 -16.09 -15.04
C ASP A 295 -9.29 -15.64 -16.37
N LEU A 296 -10.03 -15.79 -17.47
CA LEU A 296 -9.62 -15.38 -18.82
C LEU A 296 -10.55 -14.35 -19.47
N SER A 297 -11.83 -14.30 -19.10
CA SER A 297 -12.80 -13.31 -19.59
C SER A 297 -14.18 -13.51 -18.93
N GLY A 298 -14.68 -12.54 -18.18
CA GLY A 298 -16.00 -12.64 -17.53
C GLY A 298 -16.56 -11.27 -17.13
N ASN A 299 -17.65 -11.26 -16.40
CA ASN A 299 -18.13 -10.08 -15.69
C ASN A 299 -18.57 -10.60 -14.32
N ASP A 300 -17.59 -10.84 -13.48
CA ASP A 300 -17.61 -11.81 -12.41
C ASP A 300 -17.91 -11.18 -11.06
N THR A 301 -18.13 -12.05 -10.08
CA THR A 301 -18.28 -11.61 -8.70
C THR A 301 -17.53 -12.52 -7.75
N TYR A 302 -16.44 -11.98 -7.21
CA TYR A 302 -15.63 -12.62 -6.19
C TYR A 302 -16.14 -12.30 -4.79
N GLN A 303 -16.60 -13.31 -4.03
CA GLN A 303 -17.21 -13.17 -2.70
C GLN A 303 -16.34 -13.85 -1.63
N ALA A 304 -15.31 -13.14 -1.18
CA ALA A 304 -14.31 -13.66 -0.26
C ALA A 304 -14.90 -14.03 1.11
N SER A 305 -14.44 -15.15 1.69
CA SER A 305 -14.46 -15.33 3.13
C SER A 305 -13.31 -14.53 3.78
N PRO A 306 -13.32 -14.28 5.11
CA PRO A 306 -12.18 -13.64 5.78
C PRO A 306 -10.88 -14.42 5.54
N LEU A 307 -9.80 -13.72 5.20
CA LEU A 307 -8.52 -14.32 4.72
C LEU A 307 -8.66 -15.13 3.40
N GLY A 308 -9.71 -14.88 2.61
CA GLY A 308 -10.16 -15.78 1.53
C GLY A 308 -10.17 -15.18 0.11
N LEU A 309 -9.40 -14.13 -0.18
CA LEU A 309 -9.16 -13.70 -1.57
C LEU A 309 -7.71 -13.27 -1.77
N ALA A 310 -7.00 -13.95 -2.66
CA ALA A 310 -5.59 -13.69 -2.96
C ALA A 310 -4.73 -13.50 -1.69
N THR A 311 -4.88 -14.41 -0.73
CA THR A 311 -4.35 -14.23 0.63
C THR A 311 -3.18 -15.18 0.90
N GLY A 312 -1.98 -14.61 1.00
CA GLY A 312 -0.74 -15.33 1.28
C GLY A 312 -0.55 -15.58 2.77
N ARG A 313 -1.05 -16.71 3.26
CA ARG A 313 -0.96 -17.11 4.68
C ARG A 313 0.04 -18.24 4.87
N LEU A 314 1.26 -17.90 5.31
CA LEU A 314 2.40 -18.82 5.39
C LEU A 314 2.66 -19.56 4.06
N GLY A 315 2.62 -18.83 2.95
CA GLY A 315 2.58 -19.38 1.60
C GLY A 315 2.17 -18.35 0.56
N VAL A 316 1.56 -18.76 -0.55
CA VAL A 316 1.22 -17.88 -1.68
C VAL A 316 -0.26 -18.00 -2.05
N GLY A 317 -0.95 -16.87 -2.14
CA GLY A 317 -2.27 -16.76 -2.75
C GLY A 317 -2.21 -15.83 -3.95
N LEU A 318 -2.62 -16.31 -5.13
CA LEU A 318 -2.50 -15.58 -6.40
C LEU A 318 -3.82 -15.64 -7.19
N LEU A 319 -4.50 -14.51 -7.34
CA LEU A 319 -5.58 -14.33 -8.31
C LEU A 319 -5.00 -13.61 -9.53
N ILE A 320 -5.30 -14.12 -10.72
CA ILE A 320 -5.03 -13.49 -12.01
C ILE A 320 -6.39 -13.36 -12.69
N ASP A 321 -6.94 -12.16 -12.75
CA ASP A 321 -7.97 -11.84 -13.73
C ASP A 321 -7.32 -11.32 -15.02
N ARG A 322 -8.10 -11.25 -16.09
CA ARG A 322 -7.60 -11.00 -17.45
C ARG A 322 -8.46 -10.10 -18.30
N ALA A 323 -9.77 -10.02 -18.05
CA ALA A 323 -10.71 -9.16 -18.77
C ALA A 323 -12.13 -9.26 -18.17
N GLY A 324 -12.69 -8.14 -17.72
CA GLY A 324 -14.11 -8.08 -17.40
C GLY A 324 -14.67 -6.69 -17.09
N ASP A 325 -15.76 -6.65 -16.33
CA ASP A 325 -16.07 -5.52 -15.43
C ASP A 325 -16.54 -6.17 -14.11
N ASP A 326 -15.62 -6.28 -13.17
CA ASP A 326 -15.62 -7.28 -12.10
C ASP A 326 -15.93 -6.70 -10.72
N VAL A 327 -16.50 -7.55 -9.85
CA VAL A 327 -16.91 -7.14 -8.49
C VAL A 327 -16.23 -7.95 -7.40
N TYR A 328 -15.12 -7.39 -6.91
CA TYR A 328 -14.32 -7.91 -5.81
C TYR A 328 -14.90 -7.53 -4.45
N ARG A 329 -15.65 -8.44 -3.82
CA ARG A 329 -16.21 -8.28 -2.46
C ARG A 329 -15.26 -8.84 -1.42
N LEU A 330 -14.45 -7.96 -0.85
CA LEU A 330 -13.33 -8.30 0.03
C LEU A 330 -13.76 -8.34 1.50
N ALA A 331 -13.68 -9.52 2.10
CA ALA A 331 -13.76 -9.68 3.55
C ALA A 331 -12.45 -9.22 4.22
N GLN A 332 -12.42 -9.18 5.56
CA GLN A 332 -11.20 -8.74 6.26
C GLN A 332 -10.01 -9.67 5.98
N GLY A 333 -8.84 -9.07 5.73
CA GLY A 333 -7.61 -9.80 5.42
C GLY A 333 -7.54 -10.37 4.00
N SER A 334 -8.20 -9.75 3.01
CA SER A 334 -8.30 -10.28 1.64
C SER A 334 -8.16 -9.20 0.54
N GLY A 335 -7.97 -9.62 -0.70
CA GLY A 335 -7.63 -8.74 -1.82
C GLY A 335 -6.14 -8.42 -1.84
N GLY A 336 -5.32 -9.44 -2.12
CA GLY A 336 -3.87 -9.29 -2.21
C GLY A 336 -3.21 -9.09 -0.84
N ALA A 337 -3.56 -9.90 0.16
CA ALA A 337 -3.14 -9.68 1.55
C ALA A 337 -2.05 -10.65 2.04
N GLY A 338 -1.04 -10.14 2.75
CA GLY A 338 0.17 -10.88 3.13
C GLY A 338 0.39 -11.11 4.62
N PHE A 339 0.33 -12.37 5.07
CA PHE A 339 0.54 -12.79 6.46
C PHE A 339 1.58 -13.93 6.54
N ALA A 340 2.84 -13.58 6.83
CA ALA A 340 3.98 -14.51 6.76
C ALA A 340 4.14 -15.20 5.37
N GLY A 341 3.54 -14.62 4.33
CA GLY A 341 3.46 -15.14 2.96
C GLY A 341 3.20 -14.01 1.96
N LEU A 342 2.85 -14.34 0.72
CA LEU A 342 2.63 -13.40 -0.39
C LEU A 342 1.19 -13.53 -0.92
N GLY A 343 0.40 -12.46 -0.80
CA GLY A 343 -0.94 -12.37 -1.38
C GLY A 343 -0.91 -11.40 -2.57
N ILE A 344 -1.36 -11.86 -3.74
CA ILE A 344 -1.27 -11.11 -5.00
C ILE A 344 -2.63 -11.19 -5.70
N LEU A 345 -3.33 -10.07 -5.80
CA LEU A 345 -4.42 -9.86 -6.76
C LEU A 345 -3.79 -9.16 -7.96
N TYR A 346 -3.93 -9.75 -9.13
CA TYR A 346 -3.55 -9.19 -10.41
C TYR A 346 -4.83 -9.11 -11.25
N ASP A 347 -5.23 -7.91 -11.64
CA ASP A 347 -6.16 -7.68 -12.74
C ASP A 347 -5.35 -7.20 -13.97
N ALA A 348 -5.95 -7.29 -15.15
CA ALA A 348 -5.32 -6.90 -16.40
C ALA A 348 -6.17 -5.94 -17.25
N ALA A 349 -7.49 -5.88 -17.05
CA ALA A 349 -8.39 -5.03 -17.82
C ALA A 349 -9.85 -5.12 -17.33
N GLY A 350 -10.45 -4.01 -16.92
CA GLY A 350 -11.89 -3.95 -16.72
C GLY A 350 -12.45 -2.55 -16.45
N ASN A 351 -13.42 -2.48 -15.53
CA ASN A 351 -13.94 -1.28 -14.88
C ASN A 351 -14.44 -1.71 -13.49
N ASP A 352 -13.50 -1.92 -12.60
CA ASP A 352 -13.57 -2.94 -11.57
C ASP A 352 -13.83 -2.37 -10.19
N ARG A 353 -14.42 -3.20 -9.32
CA ARG A 353 -15.05 -2.73 -8.09
C ARG A 353 -14.55 -3.46 -6.87
N TYR A 354 -13.46 -2.94 -6.33
CA TYR A 354 -12.81 -3.41 -5.11
C TYR A 354 -13.52 -2.89 -3.86
N VAL A 355 -14.47 -3.66 -3.32
CA VAL A 355 -15.27 -3.27 -2.14
C VAL A 355 -14.85 -4.08 -0.90
N GLY A 356 -14.07 -3.45 -0.02
CA GLY A 356 -13.46 -4.07 1.16
C GLY A 356 -13.87 -3.49 2.53
N ALA A 357 -13.28 -4.07 3.58
CA ALA A 357 -13.63 -3.80 4.97
C ALA A 357 -12.48 -3.14 5.78
N ARG A 358 -11.69 -3.96 6.48
CA ARG A 358 -10.40 -3.57 7.07
C ARG A 358 -9.38 -4.65 6.71
N PHE A 359 -8.10 -4.30 6.55
CA PHE A 359 -7.08 -5.22 6.01
C PHE A 359 -7.44 -5.73 4.61
N THR A 360 -7.63 -4.83 3.64
CA THR A 360 -7.97 -5.19 2.25
C THR A 360 -7.16 -4.39 1.23
N GLN A 361 -7.11 -4.85 -0.02
CA GLN A 361 -6.42 -4.16 -1.13
C GLN A 361 -4.94 -3.93 -0.80
N GLY A 362 -4.13 -4.98 -0.94
CA GLY A 362 -2.68 -4.89 -0.75
C GLY A 362 -2.19 -4.82 0.71
N ALA A 363 -3.03 -5.09 1.71
CA ALA A 363 -2.65 -4.91 3.13
C ALA A 363 -1.78 -6.05 3.69
N ALA A 364 -0.71 -5.75 4.44
CA ALA A 364 0.22 -6.78 4.95
C ALA A 364 0.77 -6.55 6.37
N VAL A 365 1.12 -7.66 7.05
CA VAL A 365 1.90 -7.71 8.30
C VAL A 365 2.84 -8.92 8.22
N GLY A 366 4.15 -8.71 8.27
CA GLY A 366 5.17 -9.74 8.08
C GLY A 366 5.40 -10.20 6.63
N GLY A 367 4.32 -10.31 5.84
CA GLY A 367 4.33 -10.76 4.43
C GLY A 367 4.38 -9.64 3.39
N LEU A 368 4.10 -10.01 2.15
CA LEU A 368 3.85 -9.11 1.02
C LEU A 368 2.36 -9.16 0.64
N GLY A 369 1.75 -7.99 0.51
CA GLY A 369 0.45 -7.81 -0.13
C GLY A 369 0.58 -6.95 -1.38
N LEU A 370 -0.04 -7.38 -2.48
CA LEU A 370 -0.10 -6.65 -3.74
C LEU A 370 -1.52 -6.76 -4.32
N LEU A 371 -2.12 -5.62 -4.65
CA LEU A 371 -3.11 -5.50 -5.71
C LEU A 371 -2.42 -4.75 -6.85
N LEU A 372 -2.36 -5.35 -8.03
CA LEU A 372 -1.94 -4.71 -9.26
C LEU A 372 -3.12 -4.72 -10.22
N ASP A 373 -3.63 -3.54 -10.56
CA ASP A 373 -4.49 -3.36 -11.72
C ASP A 373 -3.64 -2.84 -12.91
N LEU A 374 -4.11 -3.06 -14.13
CA LEU A 374 -3.41 -2.61 -15.34
C LEU A 374 -4.21 -1.66 -16.24
N ALA A 375 -5.54 -1.65 -16.15
CA ALA A 375 -6.40 -0.80 -16.99
C ALA A 375 -7.88 -0.87 -16.61
N GLY A 376 -8.47 0.27 -16.23
CA GLY A 376 -9.93 0.38 -16.04
C GLY A 376 -10.37 1.80 -15.75
N ASP A 377 -11.63 2.02 -15.36
CA ASP A 377 -12.07 3.25 -14.67
C ASP A 377 -12.62 2.78 -13.30
N ASP A 378 -11.75 2.60 -12.32
CA ASP A 378 -11.92 1.64 -11.21
C ASP A 378 -12.37 2.26 -9.87
N GLU A 379 -13.04 1.46 -9.04
CA GLU A 379 -13.56 1.88 -7.73
C GLU A 379 -12.96 1.08 -6.56
N TYR A 380 -11.94 1.68 -5.93
CA TYR A 380 -11.30 1.20 -4.71
C TYR A 380 -12.00 1.71 -3.45
N GLN A 381 -12.85 0.90 -2.83
CA GLN A 381 -13.56 1.24 -1.60
C GLN A 381 -13.12 0.39 -0.39
N SER A 382 -12.71 1.02 0.70
CA SER A 382 -12.48 0.34 1.99
C SER A 382 -12.69 1.27 3.20
N PHE A 383 -12.52 0.75 4.41
CA PHE A 383 -12.76 1.46 5.67
C PHE A 383 -11.56 1.49 6.63
N GLY A 384 -10.42 0.90 6.26
CA GLY A 384 -9.13 1.17 6.91
C GLY A 384 -8.14 0.01 6.95
N TYR A 385 -6.87 0.29 7.29
CA TYR A 385 -5.76 -0.65 7.12
C TYR A 385 -5.75 -1.24 5.70
N ALA A 386 -5.97 -0.41 4.68
CA ALA A 386 -6.33 -0.84 3.33
C ALA A 386 -5.80 0.10 2.25
N VAL A 387 -5.88 -0.31 0.98
CA VAL A 387 -5.33 0.43 -0.18
C VAL A 387 -3.82 0.64 0.03
N GLY A 388 -3.04 -0.44 -0.04
CA GLY A 388 -1.58 -0.40 0.10
C GLY A 388 -1.09 -0.18 1.53
N PHE A 389 -1.70 -0.84 2.52
CA PHE A 389 -1.33 -0.67 3.93
C PHE A 389 -0.15 -1.57 4.37
N GLY A 390 0.88 -0.93 4.94
CA GLY A 390 2.10 -1.58 5.44
C GLY A 390 2.16 -1.70 6.95
N GLY A 391 1.58 -2.75 7.53
CA GLY A 391 1.68 -3.07 8.95
C GLY A 391 3.02 -3.71 9.35
N PRO A 392 3.24 -4.02 10.66
CA PRO A 392 4.55 -4.40 11.18
C PRO A 392 5.24 -5.53 10.42
N SER A 393 6.53 -5.38 10.12
CA SER A 393 7.32 -6.35 9.35
C SER A 393 6.77 -6.72 7.95
N GLY A 394 5.74 -6.05 7.43
CA GLY A 394 5.14 -6.31 6.11
C GLY A 394 5.56 -5.30 5.04
N VAL A 395 5.14 -5.57 3.81
CA VAL A 395 5.07 -4.64 2.68
C VAL A 395 3.71 -4.77 2.00
N GLY A 396 3.03 -3.67 1.77
CA GLY A 396 1.69 -3.65 1.16
C GLY A 396 1.59 -2.62 0.07
N ALA A 397 1.07 -2.99 -1.10
CA ALA A 397 0.91 -2.10 -2.25
C ALA A 397 -0.45 -2.23 -2.94
N VAL A 398 -1.01 -1.10 -3.34
CA VAL A 398 -1.86 -0.99 -4.54
C VAL A 398 -1.01 -0.29 -5.59
N ILE A 399 -1.01 -0.85 -6.80
CA ILE A 399 -0.43 -0.23 -7.98
C ILE A 399 -1.51 -0.25 -9.04
N ASP A 400 -1.85 0.91 -9.58
CA ASP A 400 -2.67 1.05 -10.77
C ASP A 400 -1.80 1.54 -11.93
N VAL A 401 -2.20 1.28 -13.17
CA VAL A 401 -1.41 1.60 -14.37
C VAL A 401 -2.13 2.59 -15.30
N ALA A 402 -3.46 2.60 -15.36
CA ALA A 402 -4.20 3.48 -16.26
C ALA A 402 -5.73 3.48 -16.02
N GLY A 403 -6.29 4.63 -15.63
CA GLY A 403 -7.74 4.80 -15.49
C GLY A 403 -8.20 6.21 -15.18
N ASP A 404 -9.51 6.45 -14.99
CA ASP A 404 -10.02 7.67 -14.33
C ASP A 404 -10.56 7.28 -12.93
N ASP A 405 -9.65 7.04 -11.98
CA ASP A 405 -9.85 6.13 -10.84
C ASP A 405 -10.39 6.76 -9.55
N ARG A 406 -10.90 5.91 -8.65
CA ARG A 406 -11.56 6.36 -7.41
C ARG A 406 -11.12 5.60 -6.17
N TYR A 407 -10.32 6.27 -5.34
CA TYR A 407 -9.79 5.72 -4.10
C TYR A 407 -10.53 6.26 -2.86
N GLN A 408 -11.27 5.40 -2.16
CA GLN A 408 -12.03 5.74 -0.96
C GLN A 408 -11.61 4.90 0.25
N CYS A 409 -11.13 5.56 1.32
CA CYS A 409 -10.79 4.89 2.59
C CYS A 409 -11.29 5.67 3.82
N GLY A 410 -12.21 5.11 4.59
CA GLY A 410 -12.68 5.74 5.84
C GLY A 410 -14.16 5.54 6.14
N ASP A 411 -14.87 6.62 6.45
CA ASP A 411 -16.35 6.77 6.55
C ASP A 411 -17.17 5.77 7.42
N LYS A 412 -16.55 4.78 8.07
CA LYS A 412 -17.23 3.76 8.89
C LYS A 412 -16.83 3.74 10.35
N TYR A 413 -15.53 3.79 10.65
CA TYR A 413 -15.01 3.67 12.02
C TYR A 413 -14.69 5.05 12.59
N PRO A 414 -15.42 5.53 13.63
CA PRO A 414 -15.16 6.83 14.24
C PRO A 414 -13.74 6.97 14.74
N SER A 415 -13.10 8.10 14.48
CA SER A 415 -11.76 8.36 15.01
C SER A 415 -11.81 8.73 16.49
N ASN A 416 -10.82 8.24 17.24
CA ASN A 416 -10.55 8.65 18.63
C ASN A 416 -10.21 10.16 18.78
N TYR A 417 -9.99 10.87 17.68
CA TYR A 417 -9.77 12.32 17.64
C TYR A 417 -11.06 13.17 17.58
N ASN A 418 -12.25 12.57 17.65
CA ASN A 418 -13.51 13.30 17.71
C ASN A 418 -13.74 13.93 19.10
N ASP A 419 -14.27 15.16 19.13
CA ASP A 419 -14.72 15.80 20.36
C ASP A 419 -15.85 14.99 21.04
N VAL A 420 -15.88 14.98 22.38
CA VAL A 420 -16.92 14.28 23.16
C VAL A 420 -18.32 14.77 22.76
N GLY A 421 -19.16 13.84 22.33
CA GLY A 421 -20.55 14.10 21.93
C GLY A 421 -20.76 14.46 20.45
N ARG A 422 -19.69 14.58 19.65
CA ARG A 422 -19.75 14.72 18.19
C ARG A 422 -20.28 13.44 17.54
N GLN A 423 -21.10 13.54 16.50
CA GLN A 423 -21.77 12.40 15.86
C GLN A 423 -21.56 12.35 14.34
N PRO A 424 -21.70 11.16 13.71
CA PRO A 424 -21.75 11.05 12.25
C PRO A 424 -22.74 12.04 11.63
N GLY A 425 -22.28 12.79 10.62
CA GLY A 425 -23.03 13.89 10.00
C GLY A 425 -22.62 15.30 10.49
N ASP A 426 -21.90 15.43 11.61
CA ASP A 426 -21.29 16.72 11.97
C ASP A 426 -20.20 17.12 10.95
N PRO A 427 -20.12 18.37 10.46
CA PRO A 427 -19.16 18.79 9.42
C PRO A 427 -17.65 18.72 9.76
N ARG A 428 -17.30 18.25 10.97
CA ARG A 428 -15.92 17.98 11.42
C ARG A 428 -15.80 16.61 12.10
N PHE A 429 -16.78 15.71 11.92
CA PHE A 429 -16.67 14.33 12.39
C PHE A 429 -15.62 13.60 11.56
N GLN A 430 -14.74 12.87 12.24
CA GLN A 430 -13.61 12.21 11.61
C GLN A 430 -13.72 10.69 11.72
N TYR A 431 -13.26 10.00 10.69
CA TYR A 431 -13.13 8.54 10.67
C TYR A 431 -11.66 8.12 10.66
N GLU A 432 -11.39 6.86 11.00
CA GLU A 432 -10.06 6.26 10.82
C GLU A 432 -9.94 5.71 9.40
N CYS A 433 -8.76 5.84 8.78
CA CYS A 433 -8.38 5.12 7.57
C CYS A 433 -7.13 4.26 7.83
N PHE A 434 -5.92 4.83 7.96
CA PHE A 434 -4.67 4.06 7.82
C PHE A 434 -4.62 3.33 6.46
N GLY A 435 -4.56 4.09 5.37
CA GLY A 435 -4.61 3.55 4.02
C GLY A 435 -4.20 4.55 2.93
N LEU A 436 -4.30 4.17 1.67
CA LEU A 436 -3.70 4.89 0.53
C LEU A 436 -2.18 5.03 0.75
N GLY A 437 -1.49 3.89 0.77
CA GLY A 437 -0.04 3.86 0.95
C GLY A 437 0.46 4.16 2.37
N ALA A 438 -0.36 3.92 3.39
CA ALA A 438 0.03 4.20 4.78
C ALA A 438 0.84 3.05 5.40
N GLY A 439 2.00 3.37 5.99
CA GLY A 439 2.80 2.43 6.78
C GLY A 439 2.59 2.64 8.29
N SER A 440 2.28 1.59 9.05
CA SER A 440 2.04 1.70 10.50
C SER A 440 2.70 0.61 11.33
N GLY A 441 3.35 1.01 12.42
CA GLY A 441 3.73 0.13 13.52
C GLY A 441 2.59 -0.11 14.52
N LYS A 442 2.92 -0.85 15.57
CA LYS A 442 2.10 -1.03 16.79
C LYS A 442 2.88 -0.49 17.99
N ARG A 443 2.47 0.68 18.48
CA ARG A 443 3.10 1.41 19.60
C ARG A 443 2.48 0.99 20.93
N ILE A 444 3.31 0.53 21.87
CA ILE A 444 2.91 0.36 23.27
C ILE A 444 3.28 1.62 24.04
N TYR A 445 2.29 2.40 24.47
CA TYR A 445 2.47 3.62 25.23
C TYR A 445 2.22 3.35 26.72
N SER A 446 3.28 3.18 27.51
CA SER A 446 3.19 2.77 28.92
C SER A 446 4.11 3.58 29.83
N ASN A 447 3.72 3.72 31.09
CA ASN A 447 4.60 4.23 32.15
C ASN A 447 5.60 3.18 32.66
N ASN A 448 5.47 1.90 32.27
CA ASN A 448 6.48 0.87 32.50
C ASN A 448 7.40 0.75 31.25
N PRO A 449 8.70 1.11 31.34
CA PRO A 449 9.64 1.03 30.21
C PRO A 449 9.85 -0.39 29.67
N GLU A 450 9.67 -1.44 30.49
CA GLU A 450 9.81 -2.84 30.04
C GLU A 450 8.75 -3.20 28.99
N GLN A 451 7.54 -2.65 29.15
CA GLN A 451 6.42 -2.88 28.23
C GLN A 451 6.68 -2.25 26.85
N TRP A 452 7.54 -1.23 26.74
CA TRP A 452 7.87 -0.64 25.44
C TRP A 452 8.53 -1.66 24.50
N SER A 453 9.22 -2.67 25.05
CA SER A 453 9.87 -3.72 24.25
C SER A 453 8.90 -4.59 23.43
N TYR A 454 7.59 -4.57 23.74
CA TYR A 454 6.56 -5.22 22.93
C TYR A 454 6.10 -4.38 21.73
N SER A 455 6.57 -3.14 21.59
CA SER A 455 6.26 -2.31 20.43
C SER A 455 6.90 -2.86 19.16
N LEU A 456 6.16 -2.80 18.05
CA LEU A 456 6.59 -3.30 16.74
C LEU A 456 6.68 -2.14 15.76
N ALA A 457 7.82 -1.98 15.10
CA ALA A 457 8.00 -0.99 14.06
C ALA A 457 7.13 -1.32 12.83
N GLY A 458 6.71 -0.28 12.10
CA GLY A 458 5.86 -0.44 10.93
C GLY A 458 6.51 -1.09 9.72
N GLY A 459 5.65 -1.42 8.75
CA GLY A 459 6.04 -1.89 7.43
C GLY A 459 6.20 -0.74 6.44
N LEU A 460 6.17 -1.09 5.16
CA LEU A 460 6.09 -0.18 4.02
C LEU A 460 4.70 -0.29 3.40
N GLY A 461 3.96 0.82 3.37
CA GLY A 461 2.71 0.95 2.61
C GLY A 461 2.95 1.78 1.36
N MET A 462 2.36 1.38 0.23
CA MET A 462 2.53 2.05 -1.07
C MET A 462 1.19 2.15 -1.81
N LEU A 463 0.86 3.34 -2.30
CA LEU A 463 -0.10 3.55 -3.37
C LEU A 463 0.69 4.19 -4.52
N ILE A 464 0.59 3.62 -5.72
CA ILE A 464 1.32 4.08 -6.89
C ILE A 464 0.31 4.12 -8.03
N ASP A 465 -0.06 5.32 -8.46
CA ASP A 465 -0.83 5.54 -9.69
C ASP A 465 0.11 6.02 -10.81
N LEU A 466 -0.29 5.83 -12.07
CA LEU A 466 0.56 5.95 -13.24
C LEU A 466 -0.01 6.86 -14.35
N ASP A 467 -1.33 6.88 -14.56
CA ASP A 467 -1.96 7.60 -15.69
C ASP A 467 -3.49 7.74 -15.49
N GLY A 468 -3.97 8.91 -15.06
CA GLY A 468 -5.41 9.10 -14.89
C GLY A 468 -5.96 10.51 -14.76
N ASN A 469 -7.10 10.64 -14.07
CA ASN A 469 -7.73 11.89 -13.61
C ASN A 469 -8.54 11.57 -12.34
N ASP A 470 -7.80 11.33 -11.26
CA ASP A 470 -8.18 10.42 -10.20
C ASP A 470 -8.71 11.12 -8.97
N ARG A 471 -9.43 10.36 -8.13
CA ARG A 471 -10.17 10.91 -7.00
C ARG A 471 -9.85 10.17 -5.71
N TYR A 472 -8.96 10.77 -4.93
CA TYR A 472 -8.49 10.25 -3.65
C TYR A 472 -9.28 10.85 -2.49
N ARG A 473 -10.19 10.07 -1.90
CA ARG A 473 -11.04 10.49 -0.76
C ARG A 473 -10.78 9.64 0.49
N SER A 474 -9.95 10.16 1.40
CA SER A 474 -9.52 9.45 2.61
C SER A 474 -9.87 10.14 3.93
N ALA A 475 -10.01 9.32 4.98
CA ALA A 475 -10.15 9.75 6.36
C ALA A 475 -8.78 9.87 7.07
N ASN A 476 -8.72 9.69 8.40
CA ASN A 476 -7.49 9.99 9.14
C ASN A 476 -6.36 8.98 8.90
N PHE A 477 -5.11 9.47 8.87
CA PHE A 477 -3.88 8.71 8.58
C PHE A 477 -3.91 8.08 7.18
N SER A 478 -3.54 8.84 6.15
CA SER A 478 -3.65 8.38 4.75
C SER A 478 -2.55 8.89 3.82
N GLN A 479 -2.66 8.60 2.51
CA GLN A 479 -1.94 9.19 1.38
C GLN A 479 -0.45 9.45 1.70
N GLY A 480 0.32 8.36 1.76
CA GLY A 480 1.74 8.39 2.11
C GLY A 480 2.04 8.56 3.61
N CYS A 481 1.07 8.32 4.50
CA CYS A 481 1.25 8.47 5.96
C CYS A 481 2.21 7.44 6.57
N GLY A 482 3.20 7.93 7.34
CA GLY A 482 4.02 7.10 8.23
C GLY A 482 3.59 7.17 9.69
N TYR A 483 3.38 6.03 10.36
CA TYR A 483 3.07 5.94 11.78
C TYR A 483 3.97 4.92 12.50
N PHE A 484 4.59 5.31 13.61
CA PHE A 484 5.40 4.43 14.47
C PHE A 484 6.43 3.54 13.73
N PHE A 485 7.48 4.18 13.19
CA PHE A 485 8.50 3.56 12.34
C PHE A 485 7.98 2.95 11.02
N GLY A 486 6.71 3.13 10.68
CA GLY A 486 6.16 2.81 9.36
C GLY A 486 6.62 3.80 8.30
N LEU A 487 6.83 3.29 7.09
CA LEU A 487 7.11 4.02 5.86
C LEU A 487 5.81 4.11 5.06
N GLY A 488 5.31 5.31 4.80
CA GLY A 488 4.21 5.54 3.85
C GLY A 488 4.72 6.15 2.55
N LEU A 489 4.12 5.73 1.44
CA LEU A 489 4.39 6.24 0.09
C LEU A 489 3.09 6.38 -0.70
N LYS A 490 2.81 7.58 -1.20
CA LYS A 490 1.96 7.77 -2.39
C LYS A 490 2.84 8.34 -3.52
N LEU A 491 2.76 7.75 -4.70
CA LEU A 491 3.23 8.36 -5.95
C LEU A 491 2.03 8.49 -6.89
N ASP A 492 1.95 9.61 -7.58
CA ASP A 492 0.94 9.90 -8.60
C ASP A 492 1.63 10.50 -9.82
N MET A 493 1.59 9.82 -10.97
CA MET A 493 2.53 10.10 -12.06
C MET A 493 1.97 11.02 -13.15
N ASN A 494 0.65 11.20 -13.21
CA ASN A 494 -0.06 11.98 -14.21
C ASN A 494 -1.57 12.06 -13.97
N GLY A 495 -2.12 13.27 -13.91
CA GLY A 495 -3.55 13.48 -14.09
C GLY A 495 -3.99 14.94 -14.06
N ASP A 496 -5.28 15.17 -13.82
CA ASP A 496 -5.85 16.42 -13.32
C ASP A 496 -6.67 16.03 -12.06
N ASP A 497 -6.02 15.92 -10.91
CA ASP A 497 -6.42 15.02 -9.82
C ASP A 497 -7.12 15.71 -8.62
N GLU A 498 -7.92 14.94 -7.87
CA GLU A 498 -8.61 15.39 -6.65
C GLU A 498 -8.11 14.68 -5.38
N HIS A 499 -7.20 15.33 -4.62
CA HIS A 499 -6.65 14.80 -3.37
C HIS A 499 -7.39 15.33 -2.13
N ALA A 500 -8.40 14.61 -1.64
CA ALA A 500 -9.21 14.95 -0.47
C ALA A 500 -8.93 14.07 0.76
N ALA A 501 -8.36 14.64 1.84
CA ALA A 501 -7.98 13.87 3.04
C ALA A 501 -8.42 14.51 4.38
N ALA A 502 -8.49 13.74 5.47
CA ALA A 502 -8.95 14.22 6.78
C ALA A 502 -7.82 14.75 7.70
N ARG A 503 -7.52 14.13 8.86
CA ARG A 503 -6.38 14.51 9.74
C ARG A 503 -5.25 13.52 9.57
N TYR A 504 -4.01 13.99 9.44
CA TYR A 504 -2.86 13.20 8.97
C TYR A 504 -3.12 12.63 7.58
N GLY A 505 -3.56 13.51 6.66
CA GLY A 505 -4.16 13.11 5.39
C GLY A 505 -3.18 12.94 4.22
N HIS A 506 -2.42 13.99 3.86
CA HIS A 506 -1.43 14.00 2.76
C HIS A 506 0.00 14.13 3.31
N ALA A 507 0.91 13.20 3.02
CA ALA A 507 2.30 13.16 3.52
C ALA A 507 2.40 13.62 4.99
N ALA A 508 1.66 12.93 5.86
CA ALA A 508 1.53 13.35 7.25
C ALA A 508 1.58 12.16 8.18
N GLY A 509 2.10 12.34 9.39
CA GLY A 509 2.29 11.19 10.27
C GLY A 509 2.91 11.49 11.62
N ALA A 510 3.20 10.42 12.37
CA ALA A 510 3.49 10.52 13.79
C ALA A 510 4.49 9.47 14.33
N HIS A 511 5.17 9.82 15.41
CA HIS A 511 5.90 8.90 16.29
C HIS A 511 7.05 8.15 15.59
N TYR A 512 8.03 8.83 15.01
CA TYR A 512 9.06 8.18 14.15
C TYR A 512 8.52 7.55 12.87
N GLY A 513 7.30 7.91 12.44
CA GLY A 513 6.84 7.63 11.08
C GLY A 513 7.64 8.37 10.02
N VAL A 514 7.68 7.82 8.81
CA VAL A 514 8.27 8.44 7.62
C VAL A 514 7.22 8.41 6.52
N GLY A 515 6.97 9.55 5.86
CA GLY A 515 5.99 9.64 4.79
C GLY A 515 6.49 10.43 3.58
N LEU A 516 6.16 9.93 2.40
CA LEU A 516 6.39 10.58 1.12
C LEU A 516 5.08 10.60 0.32
N PHE A 517 4.71 11.76 -0.17
CA PHE A 517 3.69 11.98 -1.20
C PHE A 517 4.39 12.74 -2.33
N VAL A 518 4.29 12.24 -3.55
CA VAL A 518 4.72 12.95 -4.76
C VAL A 518 3.57 12.87 -5.74
N ASP A 519 3.01 14.03 -6.08
CA ASP A 519 2.40 14.24 -7.39
C ASP A 519 3.50 14.68 -8.37
N TYR A 520 3.39 14.29 -9.63
CA TYR A 520 4.40 14.55 -10.65
C TYR A 520 3.96 15.51 -11.76
N ARG A 521 2.64 15.72 -11.96
CA ARG A 521 2.04 16.67 -12.93
C ARG A 521 0.51 16.62 -12.97
N GLY A 522 -0.12 17.80 -12.93
CA GLY A 522 -1.51 18.01 -13.32
C GLY A 522 -1.98 19.48 -13.23
N ASP A 523 -3.29 19.71 -13.33
CA ASP A 523 -4.01 20.92 -12.86
C ASP A 523 -4.90 20.54 -11.64
N ASP A 524 -4.26 20.38 -10.49
CA ASP A 524 -4.67 19.50 -9.37
C ASP A 524 -5.42 20.20 -8.22
N ARG A 525 -6.09 19.40 -7.39
CA ARG A 525 -7.00 19.90 -6.33
C ARG A 525 -6.82 19.19 -5.00
N TYR A 526 -6.11 19.87 -4.11
CA TYR A 526 -5.85 19.43 -2.76
C TYR A 526 -6.88 20.00 -1.77
N THR A 527 -7.63 19.13 -1.11
CA THR A 527 -8.66 19.54 -0.13
C THR A 527 -8.48 18.84 1.20
N SER A 528 -8.66 19.57 2.30
CA SER A 528 -8.76 18.94 3.62
C SER A 528 -10.16 18.98 4.23
N THR A 529 -10.63 17.80 4.64
CA THR A 529 -11.89 17.61 5.37
C THR A 529 -11.70 17.64 6.90
N GLY A 530 -10.46 17.64 7.39
CA GLY A 530 -10.12 17.52 8.82
C GLY A 530 -9.37 18.74 9.41
N PRO A 531 -9.47 18.99 10.74
CA PRO A 531 -8.97 20.21 11.35
C PRO A 531 -7.44 20.38 11.51
N HIS A 532 -6.62 19.34 11.31
CA HIS A 532 -5.17 19.44 11.59
C HIS A 532 -4.32 18.47 10.75
N TYR A 533 -3.04 18.81 10.58
CA TYR A 533 -1.96 17.98 10.02
C TYR A 533 -2.26 17.39 8.63
N ASN A 534 -2.04 18.18 7.58
CA ASN A 534 -2.09 17.75 6.18
C ASN A 534 -1.00 18.47 5.38
N GLY A 535 -0.75 18.01 4.15
CA GLY A 535 0.19 18.63 3.20
C GLY A 535 1.60 18.75 3.77
N GLY A 536 2.29 17.62 3.95
CA GLY A 536 3.65 17.61 4.50
C GLY A 536 3.65 17.97 5.99
N ALA A 537 3.07 17.10 6.84
CA ALA A 537 2.82 17.40 8.26
C ALA A 537 3.35 16.33 9.25
N ALA A 538 4.47 16.63 9.92
CA ALA A 538 5.16 15.71 10.82
C ALA A 538 4.92 16.01 12.32
N TRP A 539 4.61 14.98 13.11
CA TRP A 539 4.41 15.03 14.57
C TRP A 539 5.28 14.02 15.34
N ASP A 540 5.79 14.37 16.52
CA ASP A 540 6.55 13.51 17.46
C ASP A 540 7.66 12.70 16.77
N LEU A 541 8.78 13.38 16.49
CA LEU A 541 10.01 12.80 15.93
C LEU A 541 9.82 12.07 14.60
N SER A 542 8.96 12.57 13.71
CA SER A 542 8.74 12.00 12.37
C SER A 542 9.38 12.82 11.24
N VAL A 543 9.40 12.24 10.04
CA VAL A 543 9.96 12.81 8.80
C VAL A 543 8.89 12.75 7.71
N MET A 544 8.49 13.90 7.17
CA MET A 544 7.48 13.96 6.10
C MET A 544 7.92 14.85 4.95
N LEU A 545 7.58 14.45 3.72
CA LEU A 545 7.77 15.24 2.52
C LEU A 545 6.52 15.10 1.64
N GLY A 546 5.81 16.21 1.47
CA GLY A 546 4.85 16.36 0.38
C GLY A 546 5.53 17.11 -0.76
N ILE A 547 5.37 16.59 -1.97
CA ILE A 547 5.76 17.23 -3.21
C ILE A 547 4.52 17.28 -4.09
N ASP A 548 4.25 18.48 -4.58
CA ASP A 548 3.58 18.73 -5.84
C ASP A 548 4.67 19.06 -6.88
N ALA A 549 4.53 18.58 -8.11
CA ALA A 549 5.53 18.80 -9.14
C ALA A 549 4.88 18.89 -10.51
N GLY A 550 5.58 19.55 -11.44
CA GLY A 550 4.98 19.97 -12.70
C GLY A 550 5.06 21.48 -12.86
N GLN A 551 4.13 22.02 -13.64
CA GLN A 551 3.99 23.45 -13.94
C GLN A 551 2.48 23.79 -14.08
N GLY A 552 1.65 23.27 -13.18
CA GLY A 552 0.18 23.30 -13.22
C GLY A 552 -0.42 24.66 -12.86
N ASP A 553 -1.75 24.79 -12.87
CA ASP A 553 -2.46 25.89 -12.18
C ASP A 553 -3.27 25.32 -10.99
N ASP A 554 -2.62 25.07 -9.84
CA ASP A 554 -3.12 24.20 -8.77
C ASP A 554 -4.03 24.87 -7.72
N VAL A 555 -4.82 24.09 -6.97
CA VAL A 555 -5.74 24.61 -5.94
C VAL A 555 -5.63 23.89 -4.58
N TYR A 556 -5.20 24.64 -3.57
CA TYR A 556 -4.99 24.15 -2.19
C TYR A 556 -6.06 24.65 -1.21
N ASP A 557 -7.18 23.94 -1.07
CA ASP A 557 -8.24 24.22 -0.09
C ASP A 557 -8.01 23.57 1.28
N PHE A 558 -7.19 24.26 2.08
CA PHE A 558 -6.92 23.92 3.48
C PHE A 558 -7.62 24.86 4.47
N ARG A 559 -8.71 25.53 4.07
CA ARG A 559 -9.50 26.47 4.92
C ARG A 559 -10.02 25.82 6.19
N ARG A 560 -10.15 24.49 6.18
CA ARG A 560 -10.63 23.68 7.31
C ARG A 560 -9.51 23.04 8.13
N SER A 561 -8.23 23.15 7.74
CA SER A 561 -7.08 22.42 8.30
C SER A 561 -6.05 23.36 8.96
N GLY A 562 -4.89 22.81 9.34
CA GLY A 562 -3.74 23.54 9.87
C GLY A 562 -2.83 24.20 8.82
N GLY A 563 -3.02 23.92 7.53
CA GLY A 563 -2.18 24.41 6.44
C GLY A 563 -1.15 23.39 5.93
N LEU A 564 -0.05 23.87 5.35
CA LEU A 564 0.93 23.12 4.53
C LEU A 564 2.35 23.29 5.10
N GLY A 565 3.19 22.25 5.00
CA GLY A 565 4.55 22.28 5.54
C GLY A 565 4.55 22.55 7.05
N LEU A 566 4.19 21.55 7.84
CA LEU A 566 4.03 21.66 9.30
C LEU A 566 4.92 20.67 10.05
N ALA A 567 5.63 21.11 11.09
CA ALA A 567 6.38 20.21 11.97
C ALA A 567 6.17 20.48 13.46
N ASP A 568 5.91 19.43 14.24
CA ASP A 568 5.69 19.51 15.68
C ASP A 568 6.44 18.40 16.43
N HIS A 569 6.83 18.70 17.67
CA HIS A 569 7.59 17.83 18.58
C HIS A 569 8.84 17.19 17.98
N ARG A 570 9.84 18.03 17.65
CA ARG A 570 11.17 17.65 17.15
C ARG A 570 11.14 16.88 15.82
N SER A 571 10.18 17.21 14.97
CA SER A 571 10.00 16.57 13.66
C SER A 571 10.64 17.39 12.53
N TRP A 572 10.80 16.76 11.37
CA TRP A 572 11.26 17.37 10.13
C TRP A 572 10.15 17.24 9.08
N SER A 573 9.73 18.34 8.46
CA SER A 573 8.63 18.29 7.49
C SER A 573 8.76 19.34 6.39
N LEU A 574 8.67 18.94 5.13
CA LEU A 574 8.61 19.86 4.01
C LEU A 574 7.32 19.67 3.20
N PHE A 575 6.80 20.76 2.66
CA PHE A 575 5.94 20.77 1.49
C PHE A 575 6.65 21.57 0.39
N ILE A 576 6.69 21.04 -0.82
CA ILE A 576 7.31 21.66 -2.00
C ILE A 576 6.30 21.62 -3.13
N GLU A 577 6.08 22.76 -3.75
CA GLU A 577 5.39 22.98 -5.01
C GLU A 577 6.49 23.42 -6.02
N GLU A 578 6.45 22.95 -7.28
CA GLU A 578 7.47 23.23 -8.31
C GLU A 578 7.23 24.51 -9.12
N GLY A 579 5.99 24.80 -9.46
CA GLY A 579 5.56 26.09 -9.95
C GLY A 579 4.21 26.03 -10.66
N GLY A 580 3.59 27.19 -10.79
CA GLY A 580 2.28 27.29 -11.41
C GLY A 580 1.72 28.70 -11.45
N ARG A 581 0.40 28.79 -11.29
CA ARG A 581 -0.31 30.04 -10.93
C ARG A 581 -1.37 29.69 -9.91
N ASP A 582 -0.89 29.33 -8.75
CA ASP A 582 -1.64 28.46 -7.85
C ASP A 582 -2.57 29.24 -6.95
N ARG A 583 -3.48 28.52 -6.29
CA ARG A 583 -4.47 29.13 -5.42
C ARG A 583 -4.43 28.58 -4.01
N TYR A 584 -3.80 29.36 -3.14
CA TYR A 584 -3.67 29.03 -1.72
C TYR A 584 -4.86 29.55 -0.90
N LEU A 585 -5.62 28.59 -0.36
CA LEU A 585 -6.76 28.82 0.53
C LEU A 585 -6.47 28.17 1.90
N VAL A 586 -5.48 28.70 2.62
CA VAL A 586 -5.00 28.21 3.93
C VAL A 586 -5.54 29.06 5.07
N GLY A 587 -6.38 28.50 5.94
CA GLY A 587 -7.03 29.25 7.02
C GLY A 587 -6.17 29.44 8.29
N ASP A 588 -6.60 30.36 9.17
CA ASP A 588 -6.04 30.56 10.51
C ASP A 588 -6.30 29.39 11.49
N GLY A 589 -7.06 28.35 11.08
CA GLY A 589 -7.36 27.09 11.78
C GLY A 589 -7.60 27.15 13.31
N VAL A 590 -7.34 26.03 14.01
CA VAL A 590 -7.45 25.90 15.48
C VAL A 590 -6.37 24.94 16.00
N GLY A 591 -5.73 25.19 17.17
CA GLY A 591 -4.71 24.28 17.77
C GLY A 591 -3.26 24.80 17.72
N GLY A 592 -2.28 23.90 17.43
CA GLY A 592 -0.81 24.14 17.43
C GLY A 592 -0.23 24.83 16.18
N ALA A 593 0.93 24.37 15.68
CA ALA A 593 1.63 24.96 14.51
C ALA A 593 0.71 25.11 13.29
N ARG A 594 0.78 26.24 12.58
CA ARG A 594 -0.21 26.57 11.56
C ARG A 594 0.17 27.64 10.55
N GLY A 595 -0.23 27.41 9.30
CA GLY A 595 -0.04 28.27 8.16
C GLY A 595 0.73 27.51 7.09
N MET A 596 1.64 28.18 6.41
CA MET A 596 2.51 27.58 5.40
C MET A 596 3.94 27.68 5.91
N GLY A 597 4.61 26.53 6.09
CA GLY A 597 6.03 26.45 6.48
C GLY A 597 6.28 26.74 7.96
N MET A 598 5.65 25.99 8.86
CA MET A 598 5.55 26.34 10.28
C MET A 598 6.00 25.21 11.21
N ALA A 599 6.84 25.55 12.18
CA ALA A 599 7.38 24.59 13.15
C ALA A 599 6.96 24.93 14.60
N SER A 600 7.01 23.95 15.49
CA SER A 600 6.96 24.19 16.94
C SER A 600 7.65 23.07 17.74
N HIS A 601 7.87 23.30 19.04
CA HIS A 601 8.50 22.33 19.96
C HIS A 601 9.83 21.73 19.46
N ASP A 602 10.79 22.60 19.14
CA ASP A 602 12.14 22.27 18.63
C ASP A 602 12.15 21.46 17.31
N SER A 603 11.18 21.72 16.43
CA SER A 603 11.07 21.11 15.09
C SER A 603 11.68 21.98 13.99
N MET A 604 11.68 21.49 12.75
CA MET A 604 12.03 22.24 11.56
C MET A 604 11.00 21.97 10.47
N SER A 605 10.52 23.02 9.80
CA SER A 605 9.62 22.87 8.65
C SER A 605 9.86 23.89 7.55
N GLY A 606 9.52 23.51 6.33
CA GLY A 606 9.55 24.37 5.15
C GLY A 606 8.28 24.24 4.32
N PHE A 607 7.79 25.36 3.81
CA PHE A 607 6.93 25.42 2.64
C PHE A 607 7.72 26.13 1.54
N PHE A 608 7.75 25.53 0.36
CA PHE A 608 8.40 26.07 -0.83
C PHE A 608 7.39 26.07 -1.97
N ASP A 609 7.21 27.24 -2.55
CA ASP A 609 6.68 27.47 -3.89
C ASP A 609 7.90 27.92 -4.72
N LEU A 610 8.18 27.22 -5.83
CA LEU A 610 9.46 27.33 -6.52
C LEU A 610 9.45 28.23 -7.76
N ALA A 611 8.27 28.51 -8.35
CA ALA A 611 8.09 29.48 -9.43
C ALA A 611 6.61 29.74 -9.77
N GLY A 612 6.09 30.96 -9.54
CA GLY A 612 4.69 31.26 -9.87
C GLY A 612 4.32 32.73 -9.97
N ASP A 613 3.02 33.00 -10.12
CA ASP A 613 2.41 34.32 -9.84
C ASP A 613 1.00 34.10 -9.27
N ASP A 614 0.97 33.77 -7.98
CA ASP A 614 -0.06 32.94 -7.37
C ASP A 614 -1.09 33.73 -6.57
N GLU A 615 -2.29 33.17 -6.42
CA GLU A 615 -3.38 33.76 -5.66
C GLU A 615 -3.37 33.27 -4.21
N TYR A 616 -2.66 34.00 -3.36
CA TYR A 616 -2.68 33.89 -1.89
C TYR A 616 -4.01 34.40 -1.29
N ALA A 617 -5.11 33.75 -1.70
CA ALA A 617 -6.50 34.17 -1.53
C ALA A 617 -6.94 34.24 -0.07
N ILE A 618 -6.56 33.24 0.73
CA ILE A 618 -6.75 33.21 2.18
C ILE A 618 -5.47 32.61 2.76
N VAL A 619 -4.69 33.39 3.52
CA VAL A 619 -3.50 32.92 4.23
C VAL A 619 -3.30 33.63 5.57
N PRO A 620 -2.70 32.98 6.59
CA PRO A 620 -2.47 33.60 7.90
C PRO A 620 -1.42 34.71 7.82
N ARG A 621 -1.65 35.79 8.59
CA ARG A 621 -0.69 36.89 8.76
C ARG A 621 0.48 36.46 9.65
N SER A 622 1.68 36.91 9.32
CA SER A 622 2.92 36.48 9.99
C SER A 622 3.19 37.21 11.30
N ASP A 623 2.65 38.41 11.50
CA ASP A 623 2.83 39.22 12.71
C ASP A 623 1.54 39.95 13.14
N PRO A 624 1.47 40.46 14.40
CA PRO A 624 0.34 41.27 14.87
C PRO A 624 0.31 42.68 14.26
N GLU A 625 1.44 43.18 13.72
CA GLU A 625 1.56 44.54 13.19
C GLU A 625 1.21 44.64 11.69
N GLY A 626 1.05 43.50 11.00
CA GLY A 626 0.63 43.42 9.60
C GLY A 626 1.75 43.71 8.59
N SER A 627 3.02 43.59 8.99
CA SER A 627 4.17 44.00 8.18
C SER A 627 4.73 42.90 7.26
N ALA A 628 4.48 41.64 7.62
CA ALA A 628 4.88 40.47 6.85
C ALA A 628 3.65 39.64 6.44
N GLN A 629 3.50 39.40 5.14
CA GLN A 629 2.43 38.59 4.54
C GLN A 629 3.07 37.61 3.56
N ARG A 630 2.55 36.37 3.53
CA ARG A 630 2.88 35.36 2.52
C ARG A 630 2.41 35.79 1.13
N GLY A 631 3.13 35.38 0.11
CA GLY A 631 2.86 35.68 -1.29
C GLY A 631 4.11 36.01 -2.09
N ASN A 632 3.88 36.38 -3.34
CA ASN A 632 4.83 36.23 -4.45
C ASN A 632 6.20 36.89 -4.18
N GLY A 633 7.28 36.13 -4.35
CA GLY A 633 8.68 36.55 -4.15
C GLY A 633 9.05 36.87 -2.69
N ARG A 634 8.60 36.06 -1.73
CA ARG A 634 8.85 36.28 -0.28
C ARG A 634 9.49 35.08 0.41
N THR A 635 10.58 35.38 1.14
CA THR A 635 11.08 34.50 2.21
C THR A 635 10.63 35.02 3.57
N LEU A 636 9.96 34.18 4.36
CA LEU A 636 9.51 34.48 5.71
C LEU A 636 10.01 33.42 6.70
N LEU A 637 10.39 33.85 7.90
CA LEU A 637 10.93 33.01 8.96
C LEU A 637 9.99 32.99 10.15
N ASP A 638 9.63 31.80 10.61
CA ASP A 638 9.03 31.61 11.93
C ASP A 638 10.12 31.27 12.96
N GLY A 639 10.08 31.97 14.10
CA GLY A 639 11.11 31.88 15.14
C GLY A 639 11.27 30.50 15.79
N ALA A 640 10.29 29.60 15.63
CA ALA A 640 10.34 28.23 16.14
C ALA A 640 10.92 27.21 15.14
N GLY A 641 11.46 27.65 14.00
CA GLY A 641 12.12 26.80 12.99
C GLY A 641 11.31 26.57 11.72
N GLY A 642 10.31 27.40 11.44
CA GLY A 642 9.55 27.39 10.20
C GLY A 642 10.14 28.31 9.13
N LEU A 643 10.03 27.90 7.88
CA LEU A 643 10.46 28.66 6.70
C LEU A 643 9.34 28.63 5.66
N PHE A 644 8.96 29.80 5.15
CA PHE A 644 8.14 29.95 3.95
C PHE A 644 9.01 30.59 2.87
N VAL A 645 9.03 30.00 1.68
CA VAL A 645 9.69 30.53 0.48
C VAL A 645 8.70 30.44 -0.68
N ASP A 646 8.70 31.51 -1.45
CA ASP A 646 7.98 31.75 -2.70
C ASP A 646 8.94 32.64 -3.53
N ARG A 647 9.13 32.36 -4.83
CA ARG A 647 10.32 32.76 -5.61
C ARG A 647 10.09 33.82 -6.68
#